data_AF-A0A7Y8U8B3-F1
#
_entry.id   AF-A0A7Y8U8B3-F1
#
_cell.length_a   1.000
_cell.length_b   1.000
_cell.length_c   1.000
_cell.angle_alpha   90.00
_cell.angle_beta   90.00
_cell.angle_gamma   90.00
#
_symmetry.space_group_name_H-M   'P 1'
#
loop_
_entity.id
_entity.type
_entity.pdbx_description
1 polymer ?
#
loop_
_entity_poly.entity_id
_entity_poly.type
_entity_poly.pdbx_seq_one_letter_code
_entity_poly.pdbx_strand_id
1 'polypeptide(L)'
;MSGCADEQHLIAIQKQLQEAIELGTDLNCFRLYHSDYKKITNPLLLHYRVENSQYGNDVEQGKLYQWKHVFFNPYAQFILQYLKKLKATQKEFCLQHSVEDCILESLSKIGRKKSLGDLQYQIKRRGFRAFNDVQMVLEFNPNLSIDIFLSNVLQQEINTVALRPSEFRLLWNNDYNQVTEPDNRPIHFEQEQLLPEVPTVQSKLQTIPYELMLFGQKKRKGQKVERLDKKRNKEERTLRFWQETRRVLEEKIVDANTEEKSLIDAQLRLIHWLMHLKKRGLQLSTIESYLGSFGKEFIFEIWLNKLDLKQQSIDDYEDLYRQLLKYSSERDEKAVQRDSVKGKTSRKMHQSAEYRFGRLKDFHQFCIENYDAPGVLVLQNSSFKHLQICNARLVSPLLFGKLLEKLENLSQEPTASEWVDHLSCLKLMYLLSYRTGLRLNEVRCLKIQDIICPELLYKEKENTVFNNITLHIQDNSYRRLKTRSANRQIPLKIALSEHEFLVVQRYIQHRYEQYLVNQQDDQLFSVNHRVLTDQCISKITVDLFSQILGMHHGFSFHTLRHSAANYLAITLLGSKEMIKTYTDCPWVKAKKMRDLLFGMKARAQEEIIQHKWQVLASWMGHSSIEQTASNYLHVLDLLAVDRIYNSPCIISKKVLEQCFGPVKSSTEYINLNRYTQQQKWFDSYHQQTQPFTMVGQQEKKFSIENSTLTPYQRLINFRDARSKDPQAQVWLQRCQLMCTKWMSPQKFNLKVENIEGEIIDEGWFEDLHNKARKLSRSNERNTFLDLYDQEENRPDIYQRKNKIDALKILLHFGKLRKNFLHFVCRDQDDEQRIRSFIAGMKPILGEELNLGIQNYPVNMNAPERRVQFSFQRIDSNKNVTVLVLFNLMLKIMQEDELWIK
;
A
#
# COMPACT_ATOMS: atom_id res chain seq x y z
N MET A 1 -21.50 -11.11 -18.79
CA MET A 1 -21.11 -12.25 -17.91
C MET A 1 -20.11 -11.73 -16.91
N SER A 2 -20.55 -11.05 -15.86
CA SER A 2 -19.66 -10.02 -15.33
C SER A 2 -19.82 -9.55 -13.89
N GLY A 3 -20.98 -9.76 -13.30
CA GLY A 3 -21.49 -8.91 -12.25
C GLY A 3 -22.23 -7.66 -12.78
N CYS A 4 -22.09 -7.35 -14.08
CA CYS A 4 -22.49 -6.07 -14.66
C CYS A 4 -23.80 -6.18 -15.44
N ALA A 5 -24.80 -5.42 -15.00
CA ALA A 5 -26.08 -5.23 -15.68
C ALA A 5 -26.07 -4.03 -16.64
N ASP A 6 -25.03 -3.19 -16.58
CA ASP A 6 -24.91 -2.01 -17.44
C ASP A 6 -24.71 -2.40 -18.92
N GLU A 7 -25.57 -1.83 -19.77
CA GLU A 7 -25.64 -2.13 -21.20
C GLU A 7 -24.38 -1.70 -21.96
N GLN A 8 -23.78 -0.54 -21.63
CA GLN A 8 -22.60 -0.04 -22.33
C GLN A 8 -21.39 -0.94 -22.08
N HIS A 9 -21.22 -1.37 -20.83
CA HIS A 9 -20.17 -2.31 -20.46
C HIS A 9 -20.38 -3.69 -21.12
N LEU A 10 -21.63 -4.16 -21.20
CA LEU A 10 -21.95 -5.43 -21.87
C LEU A 10 -21.64 -5.40 -23.36
N ILE A 11 -21.95 -4.29 -24.05
CA ILE A 11 -21.59 -4.08 -25.46
C ILE A 11 -20.07 -4.10 -25.65
N ALA A 12 -19.32 -3.42 -24.77
CA ALA A 12 -17.86 -3.40 -24.86
C ALA A 12 -17.25 -4.80 -24.70
N ILE A 13 -17.72 -5.58 -23.73
CA ILE A 13 -17.30 -6.98 -23.53
C ILE A 13 -17.66 -7.81 -24.76
N GLN A 14 -18.90 -7.72 -25.26
CA GLN A 14 -19.34 -8.48 -26.43
C GLN A 14 -18.44 -8.20 -27.65
N LYS A 15 -18.15 -6.93 -27.93
CA LYS A 15 -17.30 -6.52 -29.04
C LYS A 15 -15.91 -7.15 -28.95
N GLN A 16 -15.26 -7.05 -27.79
CA GLN A 16 -13.93 -7.61 -27.57
C GLN A 16 -13.91 -9.15 -27.77
N LEU A 17 -14.98 -9.83 -27.36
CA LEU A 17 -15.09 -11.27 -27.53
C LEU A 17 -15.37 -11.66 -28.98
N GLN A 18 -16.22 -10.92 -29.68
CA GLN A 18 -16.47 -11.12 -31.11
C GLN A 18 -15.19 -10.94 -31.92
N GLU A 19 -14.44 -9.87 -31.67
CA GLU A 19 -13.11 -9.64 -32.27
C GLU A 19 -12.16 -10.82 -32.01
N ALA A 20 -12.11 -11.32 -30.78
CA ALA A 20 -11.27 -12.47 -30.43
C ALA A 20 -11.67 -13.77 -31.16
N ILE A 21 -12.94 -13.93 -31.54
CA ILE A 21 -13.38 -15.07 -32.32
C ILE A 21 -13.14 -14.84 -33.82
N GLU A 22 -13.45 -13.65 -34.34
CA GLU A 22 -13.30 -13.27 -35.74
C GLU A 22 -11.84 -13.24 -36.18
N LEU A 23 -10.98 -12.62 -35.38
CA LEU A 23 -9.54 -12.47 -35.66
C LEU A 23 -8.69 -13.62 -35.11
N GLY A 24 -9.29 -14.50 -34.29
CA GLY A 24 -8.56 -15.59 -33.63
C GLY A 24 -7.53 -15.11 -32.61
N THR A 25 -7.64 -13.87 -32.15
CA THR A 25 -6.72 -13.27 -31.18
C THR A 25 -7.00 -13.76 -29.76
N ASP A 26 -5.98 -13.63 -28.91
CA ASP A 26 -6.10 -13.88 -27.49
C ASP A 26 -6.82 -12.73 -26.78
N LEU A 27 -7.56 -13.06 -25.73
CA LEU A 27 -8.18 -12.08 -24.86
C LEU A 27 -7.18 -11.54 -23.85
N ASN A 28 -7.29 -10.25 -23.56
CA ASN A 28 -6.53 -9.60 -22.49
C ASN A 28 -7.05 -10.08 -21.12
N CYS A 29 -6.52 -11.21 -20.67
CA CYS A 29 -6.97 -11.90 -19.46
C CYS A 29 -5.84 -12.04 -18.44
N PHE A 30 -6.18 -11.85 -17.16
CA PHE A 30 -5.25 -11.91 -16.03
C PHE A 30 -5.74 -12.90 -14.98
N ARG A 31 -4.81 -13.56 -14.29
CA ARG A 31 -5.13 -14.43 -13.15
C ARG A 31 -5.24 -13.61 -11.86
N LEU A 32 -6.22 -13.84 -11.00
CA LEU A 32 -6.32 -13.03 -9.77
C LEU A 32 -5.16 -13.28 -8.78
N TYR A 33 -4.66 -14.51 -8.69
CA TYR A 33 -3.57 -14.87 -7.77
C TYR A 33 -2.27 -15.20 -8.51
N HIS A 34 -1.14 -15.25 -7.80
CA HIS A 34 0.10 -15.77 -8.39
C HIS A 34 -0.01 -17.26 -8.81
N SER A 35 0.87 -17.71 -9.70
CA SER A 35 0.80 -19.05 -10.30
C SER A 35 1.23 -20.19 -9.37
N ASP A 36 1.91 -19.85 -8.27
CA ASP A 36 2.49 -20.76 -7.26
C ASP A 36 1.45 -21.40 -6.33
N TYR A 37 0.19 -20.95 -6.35
CA TYR A 37 -0.89 -21.61 -5.63
C TYR A 37 -1.37 -22.91 -6.32
N LYS A 38 -0.66 -24.02 -6.09
CA LYS A 38 -0.97 -25.34 -6.69
C LYS A 38 -2.31 -25.96 -6.29
N LYS A 39 -2.97 -25.46 -5.23
CA LYS A 39 -4.15 -26.10 -4.61
C LYS A 39 -5.47 -25.34 -4.82
N ILE A 40 -5.46 -24.19 -5.50
CA ILE A 40 -6.67 -23.36 -5.70
C ILE A 40 -6.98 -23.19 -7.17
N THR A 41 -8.27 -23.02 -7.48
CA THR A 41 -8.69 -22.54 -8.80
C THR A 41 -8.37 -21.06 -8.90
N ASN A 42 -7.42 -20.68 -9.76
CA ASN A 42 -7.05 -19.28 -9.94
C ASN A 42 -8.01 -18.64 -10.95
N PRO A 43 -8.88 -17.69 -10.53
CA PRO A 43 -9.90 -17.15 -11.41
C PRO A 43 -9.30 -16.23 -12.46
N LEU A 44 -9.93 -16.24 -13.63
CA LEU A 44 -9.53 -15.42 -14.75
C LEU A 44 -10.36 -14.14 -14.80
N LEU A 45 -9.68 -13.02 -14.97
CA LEU A 45 -10.23 -11.68 -15.10
C LEU A 45 -10.06 -11.25 -16.55
N LEU A 46 -11.16 -10.93 -17.22
CA LEU A 46 -11.11 -10.23 -18.51
C LEU A 46 -10.93 -8.74 -18.23
N HIS A 47 -9.97 -8.12 -18.91
CA HIS A 47 -9.67 -6.71 -18.79
C HIS A 47 -10.17 -5.99 -20.05
N TYR A 48 -11.06 -5.02 -19.84
CA TYR A 48 -11.74 -4.29 -20.91
C TYR A 48 -11.89 -2.82 -20.53
N ARG A 49 -12.20 -1.99 -21.53
CA ARG A 49 -12.52 -0.57 -21.31
C ARG A 49 -13.81 -0.19 -22.02
N VAL A 50 -14.49 0.80 -21.47
CA VAL A 50 -15.71 1.38 -22.04
C VAL A 50 -15.52 2.90 -22.18
N GLU A 51 -16.04 3.47 -23.27
CA GLU A 51 -16.07 4.93 -23.42
C GLU A 51 -17.04 5.51 -22.38
N ASN A 52 -16.58 6.49 -21.61
CA ASN A 52 -17.38 7.13 -20.57
C ASN A 52 -17.23 8.65 -20.67
N SER A 53 -18.35 9.36 -20.61
CA SER A 53 -18.35 10.81 -20.85
C SER A 53 -18.03 11.67 -19.63
N GLN A 54 -17.96 11.09 -18.43
CA GLN A 54 -17.84 11.82 -17.17
C GLN A 54 -16.80 11.23 -16.22
N TYR A 55 -16.51 9.94 -16.27
CA TYR A 55 -15.65 9.27 -15.29
C TYR A 55 -14.77 8.20 -15.93
N GLY A 56 -13.47 8.21 -15.65
CA GLY A 56 -12.54 7.27 -16.27
C GLY A 56 -11.10 7.49 -15.82
N ASN A 57 -10.17 6.75 -16.43
CA ASN A 57 -8.74 6.79 -16.07
C ASN A 57 -7.81 6.72 -17.29
N ASP A 58 -8.36 6.82 -18.49
CA ASP A 58 -7.59 6.76 -19.72
C ASP A 58 -8.21 7.69 -20.76
N VAL A 59 -7.39 8.45 -21.49
CA VAL A 59 -7.85 9.40 -22.48
C VAL A 59 -7.16 9.10 -23.80
N GLU A 60 -7.94 8.83 -24.83
CA GLU A 60 -7.42 8.52 -26.17
C GLU A 60 -8.26 9.25 -27.21
N GLN A 61 -7.60 10.00 -28.11
CA GLN A 61 -8.24 10.75 -29.19
C GLN A 61 -9.38 11.69 -28.72
N GLY A 62 -9.22 12.29 -27.53
CA GLY A 62 -10.21 13.20 -26.94
C GLY A 62 -11.44 12.51 -26.34
N LYS A 63 -11.44 11.18 -26.28
CA LYS A 63 -12.45 10.36 -25.59
C LYS A 63 -11.91 9.85 -24.27
N LEU A 64 -12.74 9.88 -23.24
CA LEU A 64 -12.44 9.32 -21.92
C LEU A 64 -12.91 7.88 -21.87
N TYR A 65 -12.07 7.01 -21.34
CA TYR A 65 -12.32 5.59 -21.16
C TYR A 65 -12.18 5.21 -19.69
N GLN A 66 -13.01 4.25 -19.30
CA GLN A 66 -13.03 3.63 -17.99
C GLN A 66 -12.53 2.18 -18.14
N TRP A 67 -11.37 1.88 -17.56
CA TRP A 67 -10.87 0.51 -17.48
C TRP A 67 -11.58 -0.26 -16.37
N LYS A 68 -11.86 -1.54 -16.63
CA LYS A 68 -12.59 -2.45 -15.74
C LYS A 68 -12.06 -3.87 -15.80
N HIS A 69 -12.22 -4.59 -14.69
CA HIS A 69 -12.07 -6.04 -14.66
C HIS A 69 -13.42 -6.71 -14.54
N VAL A 70 -13.52 -7.88 -15.16
CA VAL A 70 -14.71 -8.71 -15.08
C VAL A 70 -14.33 -10.16 -14.89
N PHE A 71 -15.06 -10.88 -14.02
CA PHE A 71 -14.83 -12.32 -13.84
C PHE A 71 -15.16 -13.08 -15.12
N PHE A 72 -14.13 -13.58 -15.81
CA PHE A 72 -14.29 -14.45 -16.96
C PHE A 72 -14.56 -15.87 -16.47
N ASN A 73 -15.79 -16.08 -16.00
CA ASN A 73 -16.19 -17.30 -15.31
C ASN A 73 -16.14 -18.55 -16.23
N PRO A 74 -16.20 -19.76 -15.67
CA PRO A 74 -16.09 -21.00 -16.45
C PRO A 74 -17.18 -21.19 -17.52
N TYR A 75 -18.40 -20.70 -17.31
CA TYR A 75 -19.43 -20.75 -18.34
C TYR A 75 -19.04 -19.87 -19.53
N ALA A 76 -18.50 -18.68 -19.27
CA ALA A 76 -18.02 -17.77 -20.29
C ALA A 76 -16.88 -18.37 -21.12
N GLN A 77 -15.90 -18.96 -20.43
CA GLN A 77 -14.80 -19.70 -21.05
C GLN A 77 -15.34 -20.84 -21.94
N PHE A 78 -16.23 -21.68 -21.39
CA PHE A 78 -16.84 -22.82 -22.09
C PHE A 78 -17.57 -22.39 -23.36
N ILE A 79 -18.45 -21.38 -23.27
CA ILE A 79 -19.22 -20.91 -24.42
C ILE A 79 -18.32 -20.31 -25.49
N LEU A 80 -17.39 -19.43 -25.10
CA LEU A 80 -16.47 -18.80 -26.05
C LEU A 80 -15.69 -19.86 -26.82
N GLN A 81 -15.23 -20.89 -26.13
CA GLN A 81 -14.39 -21.90 -26.74
C GLN A 81 -15.18 -22.88 -27.61
N TYR A 82 -16.45 -23.12 -27.28
CA TYR A 82 -17.38 -23.82 -28.17
C TYR A 82 -17.63 -23.02 -29.45
N LEU A 83 -17.83 -21.71 -29.36
CA LEU A 83 -18.02 -20.84 -30.52
C LEU A 83 -16.76 -20.79 -31.42
N LYS A 84 -15.56 -20.72 -30.83
CA LYS A 84 -14.30 -20.83 -31.59
C LYS A 84 -14.21 -22.16 -32.35
N LYS A 85 -14.64 -23.27 -31.73
CA LYS A 85 -14.70 -24.59 -32.38
C LYS A 85 -15.72 -24.63 -33.53
N LEU A 86 -16.93 -24.10 -33.34
CA LEU A 86 -17.96 -24.06 -34.39
C LEU A 86 -17.47 -23.31 -35.63
N LYS A 87 -16.82 -22.15 -35.43
CA LYS A 87 -16.19 -21.37 -36.50
C LYS A 87 -15.14 -22.20 -37.26
N ALA A 88 -14.25 -22.90 -36.56
CA ALA A 88 -13.25 -23.75 -37.18
C ALA A 88 -13.86 -24.89 -38.02
N THR A 89 -15.07 -25.35 -37.67
CA THR A 89 -15.82 -26.38 -38.39
C THR A 89 -16.78 -25.86 -39.46
N GLN A 90 -16.76 -24.56 -39.80
CA GLN A 90 -17.65 -23.89 -40.77
C GLN A 90 -19.16 -24.08 -40.53
N LYS A 91 -19.57 -24.44 -39.30
CA LYS A 91 -20.99 -24.44 -38.91
C LYS A 91 -21.40 -23.02 -38.52
N GLU A 92 -22.67 -22.66 -38.76
CA GLU A 92 -23.22 -21.35 -38.40
C GLU A 92 -22.76 -20.90 -37.01
N PHE A 93 -22.39 -19.63 -36.91
CA PHE A 93 -21.75 -19.02 -35.75
C PHE A 93 -22.75 -18.69 -34.62
N CYS A 94 -23.66 -19.63 -34.33
CA CYS A 94 -24.70 -19.52 -33.32
C CYS A 94 -24.70 -20.79 -32.44
N LEU A 95 -25.08 -20.64 -31.17
CA LEU A 95 -25.34 -21.80 -30.32
C LEU A 95 -26.49 -22.62 -30.94
N GLN A 96 -26.27 -23.93 -31.11
CA GLN A 96 -27.30 -24.81 -31.64
C GLN A 96 -28.45 -24.95 -30.63
N HIS A 97 -29.70 -25.00 -31.12
CA HIS A 97 -30.90 -25.08 -30.28
C HIS A 97 -30.86 -26.25 -29.26
N SER A 98 -30.31 -27.40 -29.67
CA SER A 98 -30.11 -28.56 -28.80
C SER A 98 -29.18 -28.29 -27.60
N VAL A 99 -28.18 -27.42 -27.78
CA VAL A 99 -27.26 -27.02 -26.71
C VAL A 99 -27.92 -26.00 -25.78
N GLU A 100 -28.71 -25.07 -26.33
CA GLU A 100 -29.52 -24.13 -25.54
C GLU A 100 -30.50 -24.87 -24.61
N ASP A 101 -31.19 -25.89 -25.15
CA ASP A 101 -32.10 -26.73 -24.37
C ASP A 101 -31.40 -27.47 -23.23
N CYS A 102 -30.19 -27.99 -23.47
CA CYS A 102 -29.41 -28.67 -22.44
C CYS A 102 -28.82 -27.70 -21.39
N ILE A 103 -28.51 -26.46 -21.76
CA ILE A 103 -28.15 -25.38 -20.82
C ILE A 103 -29.39 -25.03 -19.96
N LEU A 104 -30.56 -24.86 -20.58
CA LEU A 104 -31.83 -24.59 -19.89
C LEU A 104 -32.20 -25.72 -18.92
N GLU A 105 -32.03 -26.99 -19.32
CA GLU A 105 -32.21 -28.15 -18.46
C GLU A 105 -31.27 -28.08 -17.24
N SER A 106 -29.99 -27.77 -17.47
CA SER A 106 -29.01 -27.63 -16.39
C SER A 106 -29.37 -26.51 -15.42
N LEU A 107 -29.85 -25.36 -15.92
CA LEU A 107 -30.31 -24.23 -15.10
C LEU A 107 -31.56 -24.57 -14.30
N SER A 108 -32.48 -25.37 -14.82
CA SER A 108 -33.73 -25.76 -14.15
C SER A 108 -33.55 -26.51 -12.83
N LYS A 109 -32.35 -27.06 -12.60
CA LYS A 109 -32.01 -27.83 -11.41
C LYS A 109 -31.22 -27.01 -10.37
N ILE A 110 -30.91 -25.74 -10.63
CA ILE A 110 -30.17 -24.82 -9.71
C ILE A 110 -31.06 -24.29 -8.55
N GLY A 111 -32.29 -24.80 -8.40
CA GLY A 111 -33.21 -24.50 -7.30
C GLY A 111 -34.42 -23.68 -7.74
N ARG A 112 -35.57 -23.85 -7.07
CA ARG A 112 -36.83 -23.21 -7.46
C ARG A 112 -36.96 -21.81 -6.85
N LYS A 113 -36.43 -20.78 -7.52
CA LYS A 113 -36.75 -19.37 -7.26
C LYS A 113 -37.62 -18.82 -8.40
N LYS A 114 -38.62 -17.98 -8.07
CA LYS A 114 -39.53 -17.35 -9.05
C LYS A 114 -38.77 -16.63 -10.17
N SER A 115 -37.70 -15.91 -9.81
CA SER A 115 -36.83 -15.17 -10.73
C SER A 115 -36.01 -16.06 -11.69
N LEU A 116 -35.69 -17.30 -11.30
CA LEU A 116 -35.05 -18.29 -12.19
C LEU A 116 -36.04 -18.78 -13.26
N GLY A 117 -37.32 -18.88 -12.90
CA GLY A 117 -38.41 -19.15 -13.84
C GLY A 117 -38.57 -18.03 -14.87
N ASP A 118 -38.47 -16.77 -14.42
CA ASP A 118 -38.51 -15.60 -15.31
C ASP A 118 -37.31 -15.58 -16.27
N LEU A 119 -36.11 -15.96 -15.80
CA LEU A 119 -34.92 -16.11 -16.65
C LEU A 119 -35.12 -17.19 -17.73
N GLN A 120 -35.60 -18.37 -17.34
CA GLN A 120 -35.86 -19.46 -18.29
C GLN A 120 -36.89 -19.06 -19.35
N TYR A 121 -37.93 -18.34 -18.93
CA TYR A 121 -38.93 -17.79 -19.83
C TYR A 121 -38.33 -16.78 -20.81
N GLN A 122 -37.48 -15.87 -20.31
CA GLN A 122 -36.79 -14.91 -21.17
C GLN A 122 -35.85 -15.59 -22.18
N ILE A 123 -35.05 -16.58 -21.75
CA ILE A 123 -34.15 -17.35 -22.63
C ILE A 123 -34.97 -18.06 -23.72
N LYS A 124 -36.06 -18.75 -23.36
CA LYS A 124 -36.92 -19.44 -24.34
C LYS A 124 -37.54 -18.49 -25.37
N ARG A 125 -37.84 -17.25 -24.99
CA ARG A 125 -38.46 -16.26 -25.89
C ARG A 125 -37.46 -15.56 -26.80
N ARG A 126 -36.22 -15.32 -26.34
CA ARG A 126 -35.23 -14.47 -27.04
C ARG A 126 -33.95 -15.18 -27.47
N GLY A 127 -33.83 -16.49 -27.22
CA GLY A 127 -32.59 -17.26 -27.35
C GLY A 127 -31.66 -17.04 -26.16
N PHE A 128 -30.65 -17.92 -26.01
CA PHE A 128 -29.68 -17.81 -24.93
C PHE A 128 -28.61 -16.76 -25.24
N ARG A 129 -28.63 -15.65 -24.49
CA ARG A 129 -27.59 -14.63 -24.55
C ARG A 129 -26.55 -14.98 -23.51
N ALA A 130 -25.53 -15.71 -23.96
CA ALA A 130 -24.36 -16.12 -23.17
C ALA A 130 -23.93 -15.07 -22.15
N PHE A 131 -23.93 -13.78 -22.53
CA PHE A 131 -23.49 -12.69 -21.67
C PHE A 131 -24.46 -12.11 -20.66
N ASN A 132 -25.76 -12.06 -20.97
CA ASN A 132 -26.76 -11.49 -20.07
C ASN A 132 -27.35 -12.55 -19.14
N ASP A 133 -27.51 -13.78 -19.64
CA ASP A 133 -28.26 -14.81 -18.91
C ASP A 133 -27.39 -15.50 -17.84
N VAL A 134 -26.08 -15.67 -18.06
CA VAL A 134 -25.14 -16.21 -17.06
C VAL A 134 -24.95 -15.26 -15.87
N GLN A 135 -25.14 -13.95 -16.08
CA GLN A 135 -25.08 -12.96 -15.02
C GLN A 135 -26.22 -13.14 -14.01
N MET A 136 -27.43 -13.31 -14.53
CA MET A 136 -28.60 -13.58 -13.71
C MET A 136 -28.45 -14.92 -12.95
N VAL A 137 -27.79 -15.93 -13.54
CA VAL A 137 -27.50 -17.21 -12.85
C VAL A 137 -26.58 -17.02 -11.63
N LEU A 138 -25.59 -16.12 -11.71
CA LEU A 138 -24.84 -15.70 -10.52
C LEU A 138 -25.81 -15.05 -9.53
N GLU A 139 -26.56 -14.00 -9.89
CA GLU A 139 -27.52 -13.33 -9.00
C GLU A 139 -28.52 -14.26 -8.30
N PHE A 140 -28.83 -15.42 -8.87
CA PHE A 140 -29.75 -16.40 -8.28
C PHE A 140 -29.12 -17.42 -7.34
N ASN A 141 -27.78 -17.55 -7.30
CA ASN A 141 -27.11 -18.47 -6.40
C ASN A 141 -27.30 -17.98 -4.94
N PRO A 142 -28.11 -18.69 -4.12
CA PRO A 142 -28.43 -18.27 -2.75
C PRO A 142 -27.20 -18.24 -1.83
N ASN A 143 -26.08 -18.84 -2.25
CA ASN A 143 -24.86 -18.96 -1.46
C ASN A 143 -23.76 -17.97 -1.88
N LEU A 144 -24.06 -16.97 -2.72
CA LEU A 144 -23.09 -15.93 -3.07
C LEU A 144 -22.86 -15.00 -1.87
N SER A 145 -21.68 -15.13 -1.26
CA SER A 145 -21.22 -14.26 -0.17
C SER A 145 -20.66 -12.93 -0.70
N ILE A 146 -21.49 -12.14 -1.41
CA ILE A 146 -21.12 -10.78 -1.84
C ILE A 146 -21.97 -9.76 -1.09
N ASP A 147 -21.32 -8.75 -0.50
CA ASP A 147 -22.04 -7.67 0.18
C ASP A 147 -22.62 -6.65 -0.81
N ILE A 148 -23.59 -5.86 -0.34
CA ILE A 148 -24.33 -4.88 -1.15
C ILE A 148 -23.38 -3.91 -1.85
N PHE A 149 -22.31 -3.45 -1.18
CA PHE A 149 -21.40 -2.48 -1.77
C PHE A 149 -20.62 -3.08 -2.95
N LEU A 150 -20.07 -4.28 -2.80
CA LEU A 150 -19.40 -4.98 -3.92
C LEU A 150 -20.38 -5.38 -5.03
N SER A 151 -21.62 -5.72 -4.68
CA SER A 151 -22.70 -5.93 -5.66
C SER A 151 -22.92 -4.68 -6.51
N ASN A 152 -23.03 -3.51 -5.88
CA ASN A 152 -23.23 -2.24 -6.57
C ASN A 152 -22.01 -1.83 -7.41
N VAL A 153 -20.79 -2.18 -6.99
CA VAL A 153 -19.57 -2.02 -7.80
C VAL A 153 -19.66 -2.86 -9.08
N LEU A 154 -20.02 -4.14 -8.94
CA LEU A 154 -20.16 -5.05 -10.09
C LEU A 154 -21.26 -4.56 -11.06
N GLN A 155 -22.38 -4.07 -10.53
CA GLN A 155 -23.50 -3.50 -11.28
C GLN A 155 -23.22 -2.12 -11.88
N GLN A 156 -22.03 -1.54 -11.64
CA GLN A 156 -21.62 -0.20 -12.09
C GLN A 156 -22.45 0.95 -11.50
N GLU A 157 -23.10 0.72 -10.34
CA GLU A 157 -23.79 1.78 -9.60
C GLU A 157 -22.82 2.66 -8.79
N ILE A 158 -21.60 2.18 -8.56
CA ILE A 158 -20.52 2.92 -7.89
C ILE A 158 -19.40 3.23 -8.89
N ASN A 159 -19.11 4.53 -9.06
CA ASN A 159 -17.99 5.00 -9.86
C ASN A 159 -16.68 4.43 -9.31
N THR A 160 -16.00 3.62 -10.13
CA THR A 160 -14.70 3.01 -9.82
C THR A 160 -13.96 2.74 -11.13
N VAL A 161 -12.63 2.72 -11.10
CA VAL A 161 -11.78 2.34 -12.24
C VAL A 161 -10.82 1.25 -11.83
N ALA A 162 -10.59 0.29 -12.72
CA ALA A 162 -9.47 -0.62 -12.62
C ALA A 162 -8.16 0.05 -13.07
N LEU A 163 -7.03 -0.49 -12.62
CA LEU A 163 -5.72 -0.13 -13.17
C LEU A 163 -5.68 -0.46 -14.67
N ARG A 164 -5.04 0.39 -15.49
CA ARG A 164 -4.85 0.06 -16.92
C ARG A 164 -3.87 -1.12 -17.04
N PRO A 165 -3.85 -1.82 -18.19
CA PRO A 165 -3.02 -3.01 -18.36
C PRO A 165 -1.53 -2.79 -18.06
N SER A 166 -0.99 -1.61 -18.40
CA SER A 166 0.38 -1.20 -18.08
C SER A 166 0.65 -1.15 -16.57
N GLU A 167 -0.22 -0.47 -15.82
CA GLU A 167 -0.10 -0.31 -14.37
C GLU A 167 -0.35 -1.63 -13.65
N PHE A 168 -1.31 -2.43 -14.12
CA PHE A 168 -1.62 -3.72 -13.51
C PHE A 168 -0.43 -4.68 -13.57
N ARG A 169 0.35 -4.65 -14.66
CA ARG A 169 1.59 -5.44 -14.77
C ARG A 169 2.63 -5.06 -13.71
N LEU A 170 2.70 -3.80 -13.28
CA LEU A 170 3.63 -3.34 -12.24
C LEU A 170 3.30 -3.88 -10.83
N LEU A 171 2.09 -4.43 -10.63
CA LEU A 171 1.74 -5.12 -9.39
C LEU A 171 2.50 -6.44 -9.22
N TRP A 172 2.85 -7.10 -10.32
CA TRP A 172 3.45 -8.44 -10.30
C TRP A 172 4.88 -8.51 -10.86
N ASN A 173 5.25 -7.63 -11.78
CA ASN A 173 6.52 -7.76 -12.50
C ASN A 173 7.74 -7.40 -11.64
N ASN A 174 8.66 -8.36 -11.55
CA ASN A 174 10.06 -8.17 -11.12
C ASN A 174 10.96 -7.69 -12.27
N ASP A 175 10.50 -7.79 -13.53
CA ASP A 175 11.34 -7.75 -14.74
C ASP A 175 11.69 -6.35 -15.29
N TYR A 176 11.40 -5.27 -14.56
CA TYR A 176 12.02 -3.96 -14.88
C TYR A 176 13.48 -3.95 -14.40
N ASN A 177 14.30 -4.75 -15.08
CA ASN A 177 15.76 -4.67 -15.17
C ASN A 177 16.18 -4.17 -16.56
N GLN A 178 15.27 -3.62 -17.36
CA GLN A 178 15.70 -2.77 -18.46
C GLN A 178 16.33 -1.53 -17.83
N VAL A 179 17.66 -1.49 -17.91
CA VAL A 179 18.49 -0.31 -17.70
C VAL A 179 17.94 0.77 -18.62
N THR A 180 16.96 1.51 -18.13
CA THR A 180 16.61 2.80 -18.70
C THR A 180 17.76 3.69 -18.27
N GLU A 181 18.39 4.41 -19.19
CA GLU A 181 19.47 5.34 -18.82
C GLU A 181 19.00 6.16 -17.63
N PRO A 182 19.68 6.07 -16.47
CA PRO A 182 19.26 6.81 -15.31
C PRO A 182 19.30 8.29 -15.69
N ASP A 183 18.19 8.99 -15.51
CA ASP A 183 18.17 10.45 -15.61
C ASP A 183 19.01 10.97 -14.43
N ASN A 184 20.32 11.08 -14.65
CA ASN A 184 21.32 11.52 -13.67
C ASN A 184 21.24 13.04 -13.43
N ARG A 185 20.03 13.60 -13.43
CA ARG A 185 19.85 15.00 -13.07
C ARG A 185 20.18 15.15 -11.58
N PRO A 186 21.04 16.12 -11.22
CA PRO A 186 21.31 16.40 -9.82
C PRO A 186 19.99 16.79 -9.14
N ILE A 187 19.67 16.08 -8.05
CA ILE A 187 18.51 16.37 -7.21
C ILE A 187 18.87 17.60 -6.36
N HIS A 188 18.08 18.67 -6.52
CA HIS A 188 18.23 19.86 -5.70
C HIS A 188 17.38 19.73 -4.43
N PHE A 189 18.04 19.91 -3.28
CA PHE A 189 17.41 19.87 -1.97
C PHE A 189 17.03 21.27 -1.50
N GLU A 190 15.79 21.42 -1.05
CA GLU A 190 15.27 22.67 -0.51
C GLU A 190 14.55 22.38 0.81
N GLN A 191 14.81 23.24 1.79
CA GLN A 191 14.20 23.18 3.11
C GLN A 191 13.63 24.53 3.49
N GLU A 192 12.62 24.51 4.35
CA GLU A 192 12.01 25.70 4.91
C GLU A 192 11.81 25.55 6.41
N GLN A 193 11.71 26.68 7.10
CA GLN A 193 11.21 26.73 8.46
C GLN A 193 9.72 27.01 8.40
N LEU A 194 8.93 26.04 8.87
CA LEU A 194 7.48 26.19 8.92
C LEU A 194 7.10 27.18 10.03
N LEU A 195 6.36 28.22 9.65
CA LEU A 195 5.88 29.23 10.60
C LEU A 195 4.58 28.77 11.27
N PRO A 196 4.46 28.85 12.60
CA PRO A 196 3.21 28.56 13.30
C PRO A 196 2.17 29.60 12.91
N GLU A 197 1.14 29.17 12.20
CA GLU A 197 -0.03 29.97 11.92
C GLU A 197 -1.23 29.46 12.70
N VAL A 198 -1.77 30.33 13.54
CA VAL A 198 -3.00 30.08 14.29
C VAL A 198 -4.20 30.29 13.37
N PRO A 199 -5.12 29.31 13.24
CA PRO A 199 -6.39 29.55 12.57
C PRO A 199 -7.57 29.26 13.52
N THR A 200 -8.18 30.31 14.09
CA THR A 200 -9.56 30.23 14.57
C THR A 200 -10.53 30.49 13.42
N VAL A 201 -11.44 29.52 13.21
CA VAL A 201 -12.44 29.45 12.14
C VAL A 201 -13.50 30.58 12.19
N GLN A 202 -13.51 31.41 13.23
CA GLN A 202 -14.53 32.48 13.42
C GLN A 202 -14.06 33.91 13.10
N SER A 203 -12.80 34.18 12.74
CA SER A 203 -12.36 35.55 12.40
C SER A 203 -12.08 35.82 10.91
N LYS A 204 -12.22 34.84 10.03
CA LYS A 204 -11.69 34.93 8.64
C LYS A 204 -12.75 34.94 7.54
N LEU A 205 -13.85 35.68 7.73
CA LEU A 205 -14.87 35.90 6.69
C LEU A 205 -15.02 37.37 6.23
N GLN A 206 -14.13 38.28 6.62
CA GLN A 206 -14.06 39.63 6.01
C GLN A 206 -12.66 40.21 5.74
N THR A 207 -11.58 39.51 6.05
CA THR A 207 -10.23 40.09 5.95
C THR A 207 -9.22 39.09 5.37
N ILE A 208 -9.08 39.09 4.04
CA ILE A 208 -7.75 38.86 3.47
C ILE A 208 -6.91 40.03 4.01
N PRO A 209 -5.82 39.81 4.77
CA PRO A 209 -5.06 40.89 5.42
C PRO A 209 -4.29 41.76 4.41
N TYR A 210 -4.29 41.35 3.15
CA TYR A 210 -3.63 42.01 2.02
C TYR A 210 -4.66 42.66 1.09
N GLU A 211 -4.34 43.84 0.57
CA GLU A 211 -5.20 44.54 -0.37
C GLU A 211 -5.29 43.77 -1.70
N LEU A 212 -6.49 43.27 -2.04
CA LEU A 212 -6.78 42.69 -3.35
C LEU A 212 -6.96 43.81 -4.38
N MET A 213 -5.83 44.40 -4.78
CA MET A 213 -5.78 45.58 -5.64
C MET A 213 -6.58 45.40 -6.93
N LEU A 214 -6.56 44.21 -7.54
CA LEU A 214 -7.33 43.91 -8.76
C LEU A 214 -8.86 44.12 -8.61
N PHE A 215 -9.42 43.91 -7.42
CA PHE A 215 -10.86 43.98 -7.17
C PHE A 215 -11.30 45.27 -6.43
N GLY A 216 -10.37 46.19 -6.15
CA GLY A 216 -10.57 47.39 -5.32
C GLY A 216 -11.33 48.57 -5.95
N GLN A 217 -11.79 48.48 -7.21
CA GLN A 217 -12.35 49.62 -7.99
C GLN A 217 -13.51 50.39 -7.32
N LYS A 218 -14.20 49.85 -6.31
CA LYS A 218 -15.39 50.49 -5.72
C LYS A 218 -15.10 51.61 -4.70
N LYS A 219 -13.89 51.72 -4.13
CA LYS A 219 -13.59 52.73 -3.08
C LYS A 219 -13.15 54.11 -3.60
N ARG A 220 -12.81 54.26 -4.89
CA ARG A 220 -12.33 55.55 -5.47
C ARG A 220 -13.40 56.37 -6.20
N LYS A 221 -14.70 56.05 -6.09
CA LYS A 221 -15.80 56.79 -6.77
C LYS A 221 -16.22 58.10 -6.06
N GLY A 222 -15.27 58.81 -5.46
CA GLY A 222 -15.48 60.03 -4.69
C GLY A 222 -15.08 61.34 -5.37
N GLN A 223 -14.79 61.35 -6.68
CA GLN A 223 -14.51 62.61 -7.39
C GLN A 223 -15.37 62.75 -8.65
N LYS A 224 -16.18 63.80 -8.65
CA LYS A 224 -16.99 64.29 -9.77
C LYS A 224 -16.07 64.58 -10.96
N VAL A 225 -16.28 63.92 -12.09
CA VAL A 225 -15.81 64.40 -13.40
C VAL A 225 -16.92 64.21 -14.42
N GLU A 226 -17.11 65.27 -15.20
CA GLU A 226 -18.18 65.57 -16.13
C GLU A 226 -18.45 64.51 -17.21
N ARG A 227 -19.68 64.57 -17.70
CA ARG A 227 -20.25 63.69 -18.74
C ARG A 227 -19.76 64.15 -20.12
N LEU A 228 -18.81 63.42 -20.72
CA LEU A 228 -18.62 63.29 -22.17
C LEU A 228 -17.89 61.94 -22.45
N ASP A 229 -18.39 61.18 -23.43
CA ASP A 229 -17.94 59.86 -23.90
C ASP A 229 -17.70 58.75 -22.86
N LYS A 230 -18.81 58.31 -22.23
CA LYS A 230 -18.82 57.29 -21.16
C LYS A 230 -18.20 55.92 -21.52
N LYS A 231 -18.10 55.52 -22.78
CA LYS A 231 -17.67 54.16 -23.16
C LYS A 231 -16.15 54.05 -23.40
N ARG A 232 -15.59 54.94 -24.24
CA ARG A 232 -14.14 55.00 -24.55
C ARG A 232 -13.33 55.42 -23.32
N ASN A 233 -13.87 56.35 -22.53
CA ASN A 233 -13.28 56.83 -21.29
C ASN A 233 -13.31 55.78 -20.16
N LYS A 234 -14.29 54.84 -20.14
CA LYS A 234 -14.30 53.71 -19.16
C LYS A 234 -13.22 52.68 -19.49
N GLU A 235 -13.03 52.38 -20.76
CA GLU A 235 -12.08 51.38 -21.22
C GLU A 235 -10.62 51.80 -20.96
N GLU A 236 -10.27 53.03 -21.34
CA GLU A 236 -8.95 53.59 -21.04
C GLU A 236 -8.68 53.67 -19.53
N ARG A 237 -9.70 54.00 -18.72
CA ARG A 237 -9.57 54.01 -17.25
C ARG A 237 -9.34 52.60 -16.67
N THR A 238 -9.99 51.59 -17.22
CA THR A 238 -9.88 50.21 -16.73
C THR A 238 -8.54 49.59 -17.11
N LEU A 239 -8.07 49.86 -18.34
CA LEU A 239 -6.75 49.43 -18.79
C LEU A 239 -5.63 50.12 -18.01
N ARG A 240 -5.73 51.45 -17.80
CA ARG A 240 -4.80 52.18 -16.92
C ARG A 240 -4.80 51.62 -15.51
N PHE A 241 -5.97 51.29 -14.97
CA PHE A 241 -6.08 50.66 -13.66
C PHE A 241 -5.38 49.30 -13.60
N TRP A 242 -5.54 48.42 -14.59
CA TRP A 242 -4.83 47.14 -14.64
C TRP A 242 -3.32 47.30 -14.78
N GLN A 243 -2.87 48.24 -15.63
CA GLN A 243 -1.44 48.55 -15.80
C GLN A 243 -0.81 49.10 -14.51
N GLU A 244 -1.49 50.03 -13.85
CA GLU A 244 -1.01 50.59 -12.57
C GLU A 244 -1.01 49.53 -11.47
N THR A 245 -2.07 48.72 -11.39
CA THR A 245 -2.16 47.63 -10.43
C THR A 245 -1.05 46.60 -10.66
N ARG A 246 -0.77 46.26 -11.93
CA ARG A 246 0.34 45.37 -12.30
C ARG A 246 1.67 45.93 -11.81
N ARG A 247 1.99 47.19 -12.13
CA ARG A 247 3.24 47.83 -11.75
C ARG A 247 3.44 47.81 -10.23
N VAL A 248 2.42 48.20 -9.48
CA VAL A 248 2.48 48.22 -8.01
C VAL A 248 2.66 46.80 -7.45
N LEU A 249 1.99 45.80 -8.02
CA LEU A 249 2.14 44.41 -7.60
C LEU A 249 3.54 43.84 -7.94
N GLU A 250 4.11 44.18 -9.09
CA GLU A 250 5.48 43.81 -9.51
C GLU A 250 6.54 44.44 -8.59
N GLU A 251 6.33 45.68 -8.12
CA GLU A 251 7.21 46.32 -7.13
C GLU A 251 7.05 45.65 -5.75
N LYS A 252 5.81 45.40 -5.33
CA LYS A 252 5.49 44.86 -4.00
C LYS A 252 5.95 43.40 -3.81
N ILE A 253 6.08 42.62 -4.88
CA ILE A 253 6.43 41.20 -4.78
C ILE A 253 7.83 40.96 -4.18
N VAL A 254 8.73 41.94 -4.30
CA VAL A 254 10.12 41.84 -3.82
C VAL A 254 10.15 41.78 -2.29
N ASP A 255 9.35 42.63 -1.65
CA ASP A 255 9.32 42.80 -0.18
C ASP A 255 8.23 41.97 0.51
N ALA A 256 7.40 41.27 -0.26
CA ALA A 256 6.27 40.49 0.25
C ALA A 256 6.71 39.18 0.95
N ASN A 257 5.97 38.79 2.00
CA ASN A 257 6.10 37.48 2.62
C ASN A 257 5.55 36.37 1.69
N THR A 258 5.79 35.09 2.01
CA THR A 258 5.43 33.97 1.13
C THR A 258 3.94 33.92 0.78
N GLU A 259 3.04 34.12 1.73
CA GLU A 259 1.59 34.11 1.47
C GLU A 259 1.14 35.29 0.60
N GLU A 260 1.69 36.47 0.87
CA GLU A 260 1.43 37.67 0.08
C GLU A 260 1.99 37.54 -1.33
N LYS A 261 3.17 36.91 -1.49
CA LYS A 261 3.77 36.57 -2.79
C LYS A 261 2.86 35.68 -3.62
N SER A 262 2.30 34.62 -3.05
CA SER A 262 1.37 33.73 -3.75
C SER A 262 0.11 34.48 -4.21
N LEU A 263 -0.42 35.39 -3.39
CA LEU A 263 -1.57 36.22 -3.75
C LEU A 263 -1.25 37.30 -4.79
N ILE A 264 -0.06 37.88 -4.72
CA ILE A 264 0.44 38.82 -5.72
C ILE A 264 0.62 38.09 -7.06
N ASP A 265 1.26 36.92 -7.07
CA ASP A 265 1.48 36.11 -8.26
C ASP A 265 0.14 35.70 -8.92
N ALA A 266 -0.84 35.30 -8.12
CA ALA A 266 -2.18 34.99 -8.58
C ALA A 266 -2.87 36.20 -9.23
N GLN A 267 -2.76 37.40 -8.64
CA GLN A 267 -3.29 38.63 -9.20
C GLN A 267 -2.57 39.02 -10.49
N LEU A 268 -1.24 38.88 -10.55
CA LEU A 268 -0.44 39.16 -11.75
C LEU A 268 -0.82 38.24 -12.91
N ARG A 269 -0.98 36.92 -12.66
CA ARG A 269 -1.45 35.96 -13.67
C ARG A 269 -2.81 36.33 -14.24
N LEU A 270 -3.75 36.72 -13.38
CA LEU A 270 -5.05 37.22 -13.83
C LEU A 270 -4.89 38.48 -14.67
N ILE A 271 -4.14 39.49 -14.19
CA ILE A 271 -3.96 40.75 -14.93
C ILE A 271 -3.30 40.53 -16.30
N HIS A 272 -2.24 39.73 -16.36
CA HIS A 272 -1.56 39.41 -17.61
C HIS A 272 -2.50 38.68 -18.58
N TRP A 273 -3.34 37.77 -18.09
CA TRP A 273 -4.37 37.12 -18.90
C TRP A 273 -5.40 38.14 -19.43
N LEU A 274 -5.90 39.06 -18.61
CA LEU A 274 -6.86 40.10 -19.05
C LEU A 274 -6.24 41.01 -20.12
N MET A 275 -4.97 41.38 -19.97
CA MET A 275 -4.22 42.16 -20.96
C MET A 275 -3.99 41.36 -22.25
N HIS A 276 -3.69 40.07 -22.15
CA HIS A 276 -3.55 39.17 -23.29
C HIS A 276 -4.87 39.06 -24.08
N LEU A 277 -6.00 38.86 -23.40
CA LEU A 277 -7.32 38.85 -24.02
C LEU A 277 -7.63 40.17 -24.73
N LYS A 278 -7.22 41.31 -24.15
CA LYS A 278 -7.40 42.62 -24.79
C LYS A 278 -6.54 42.75 -26.06
N LYS A 279 -5.28 42.31 -26.03
CA LYS A 279 -4.40 42.28 -27.21
C LYS A 279 -4.97 41.41 -28.34
N ARG A 280 -5.71 40.35 -28.01
CA ARG A 280 -6.44 39.51 -28.98
C ARG A 280 -7.72 40.13 -29.53
N GLY A 281 -8.04 41.37 -29.17
CA GLY A 281 -9.16 42.13 -29.74
C GLY A 281 -10.50 41.98 -29.02
N LEU A 282 -10.55 41.36 -27.83
CA LEU A 282 -11.82 41.21 -27.09
C LEU A 282 -12.32 42.57 -26.54
N GLN A 283 -13.65 42.70 -26.45
CA GLN A 283 -14.30 43.84 -25.81
C GLN A 283 -14.13 43.80 -24.29
N LEU A 284 -13.92 44.97 -23.67
CA LEU A 284 -13.70 45.09 -22.22
C LEU A 284 -14.81 44.45 -21.38
N SER A 285 -16.08 44.60 -21.77
CA SER A 285 -17.21 44.00 -21.05
C SER A 285 -17.14 42.47 -21.01
N THR A 286 -16.63 41.87 -22.08
CA THR A 286 -16.42 40.42 -22.15
C THR A 286 -15.28 39.98 -21.23
N ILE A 287 -14.18 40.75 -21.21
CA ILE A 287 -13.03 40.49 -20.33
C ILE A 287 -13.41 40.65 -18.85
N GLU A 288 -14.16 41.70 -18.49
CA GLU A 288 -14.73 41.89 -17.15
C GLU A 288 -15.65 40.71 -16.74
N SER A 289 -16.45 40.19 -17.69
CA SER A 289 -17.28 39.00 -17.47
C SER A 289 -16.44 37.73 -17.25
N TYR A 290 -15.33 37.57 -17.95
CA TYR A 290 -14.43 36.42 -17.78
C TYR A 290 -13.78 36.46 -16.40
N LEU A 291 -13.27 37.62 -15.97
CA LEU A 291 -12.73 37.80 -14.62
C LEU A 291 -13.80 37.52 -13.55
N GLY A 292 -15.02 38.00 -13.77
CA GLY A 292 -16.15 37.81 -12.85
C GLY A 292 -16.66 36.37 -12.76
N SER A 293 -16.21 35.48 -13.65
CA SER A 293 -16.70 34.10 -13.73
C SER A 293 -16.06 33.18 -12.68
N PHE A 294 -14.76 33.35 -12.39
CA PHE A 294 -14.02 32.54 -11.40
C PHE A 294 -12.95 33.32 -10.61
N GLY A 295 -12.63 34.56 -10.98
CA GLY A 295 -11.41 35.23 -10.51
C GLY A 295 -11.38 35.50 -9.00
N LYS A 296 -12.53 35.68 -8.34
CA LYS A 296 -12.59 35.87 -6.89
C LYS A 296 -12.42 34.55 -6.14
N GLU A 297 -13.05 33.50 -6.64
CA GLU A 297 -12.98 32.15 -6.12
C GLU A 297 -11.55 31.61 -6.27
N PHE A 298 -10.88 31.92 -7.37
CA PHE A 298 -9.48 31.56 -7.60
C PHE A 298 -8.55 32.20 -6.56
N ILE A 299 -8.65 33.51 -6.33
CA ILE A 299 -7.86 34.18 -5.27
C ILE A 299 -8.22 33.65 -3.88
N PHE A 300 -9.50 33.37 -3.63
CA PHE A 300 -9.94 32.81 -2.37
C PHE A 300 -9.34 31.43 -2.12
N GLU A 301 -9.32 30.53 -3.10
CA GLU A 301 -8.73 29.19 -2.95
C GLU A 301 -7.21 29.23 -2.76
N ILE A 302 -6.53 30.14 -3.45
CA ILE A 302 -5.09 30.34 -3.29
C ILE A 302 -4.77 30.82 -1.88
N TRP A 303 -5.57 31.74 -1.35
CA TRP A 303 -5.43 32.19 0.03
C TRP A 303 -5.80 31.10 1.04
N LEU A 304 -6.94 30.44 0.83
CA LEU A 304 -7.51 29.47 1.76
C LEU A 304 -6.58 28.26 1.94
N ASN A 305 -5.96 27.81 0.85
CA ASN A 305 -5.11 26.63 0.81
C ASN A 305 -3.62 26.97 0.71
N LYS A 306 -3.25 28.27 0.73
CA LYS A 306 -1.88 28.78 0.64
C LYS A 306 -1.09 28.23 -0.56
N LEU A 307 -1.73 28.24 -1.73
CA LEU A 307 -1.17 27.63 -2.93
C LEU A 307 -0.10 28.53 -3.55
N ASP A 308 1.13 28.05 -3.70
CA ASP A 308 2.12 28.70 -4.56
C ASP A 308 2.00 28.16 -6.00
N LEU A 309 1.45 28.98 -6.89
CA LEU A 309 1.19 28.65 -8.29
C LEU A 309 2.46 28.37 -9.13
N LYS A 310 3.66 28.75 -8.68
CA LYS A 310 4.90 28.38 -9.39
C LYS A 310 5.34 26.94 -9.09
N GLN A 311 4.73 26.35 -8.08
CA GLN A 311 5.24 25.19 -7.36
C GLN A 311 4.21 24.05 -7.26
N GLN A 312 2.99 24.27 -7.77
CA GLN A 312 1.91 23.29 -7.75
C GLN A 312 2.15 22.12 -8.72
N SER A 313 1.82 20.91 -8.28
CA SER A 313 1.81 19.73 -9.14
C SER A 313 0.56 19.70 -10.05
N ILE A 314 0.53 18.76 -11.00
CA ILE A 314 -0.65 18.52 -11.85
C ILE A 314 -1.89 18.25 -10.99
N ASP A 315 -1.75 17.43 -9.95
CA ASP A 315 -2.85 17.03 -9.06
C ASP A 315 -3.38 18.23 -8.25
N ASP A 316 -2.50 19.15 -7.84
CA ASP A 316 -2.90 20.34 -7.07
C ASP A 316 -3.69 21.33 -7.95
N TYR A 317 -3.27 21.52 -9.19
CA TYR A 317 -4.05 22.29 -10.17
C TYR A 317 -5.39 21.60 -10.49
N GLU A 318 -5.41 20.27 -10.62
CA GLU A 318 -6.67 19.54 -10.79
C GLU A 318 -7.62 19.74 -9.61
N ASP A 319 -7.11 19.62 -8.38
CA ASP A 319 -7.88 19.84 -7.16
C ASP A 319 -8.42 21.28 -7.08
N LEU A 320 -7.58 22.28 -7.39
CA LEU A 320 -7.97 23.68 -7.47
C LEU A 320 -9.11 23.88 -8.48
N TYR A 321 -8.95 23.38 -9.71
CA TYR A 321 -9.97 23.53 -10.74
C TYR A 321 -11.26 22.76 -10.41
N ARG A 322 -11.17 21.56 -9.83
CA ARG A 322 -12.34 20.81 -9.34
C ARG A 322 -13.11 21.62 -8.31
N GLN A 323 -12.41 22.26 -7.38
CA GLN A 323 -13.03 23.07 -6.34
C GLN A 323 -13.69 24.34 -6.90
N LEU A 324 -13.05 25.02 -7.87
CA LEU A 324 -13.63 26.17 -8.57
C LEU A 324 -14.89 25.81 -9.37
N LEU A 325 -14.88 24.64 -10.02
CA LEU A 325 -16.04 24.10 -10.72
C LEU A 325 -17.15 23.72 -9.74
N LYS A 326 -16.82 23.17 -8.55
CA LYS A 326 -17.79 22.88 -7.50
C LYS A 326 -18.49 24.15 -6.99
N TYR A 327 -17.75 25.22 -6.70
CA TYR A 327 -18.36 26.51 -6.34
C TYR A 327 -19.27 27.05 -7.44
N SER A 328 -18.98 26.70 -8.68
CA SER A 328 -19.80 27.08 -9.82
C SER A 328 -21.11 26.33 -9.85
N SER A 329 -21.09 25.01 -9.68
CA SER A 329 -22.29 24.18 -9.57
C SER A 329 -23.16 24.58 -8.37
N GLU A 330 -22.57 24.79 -7.19
CA GLU A 330 -23.31 25.22 -6.00
C GLU A 330 -23.98 26.60 -6.19
N ARG A 331 -23.34 27.50 -6.93
CA ARG A 331 -23.92 28.82 -7.26
C ARG A 331 -25.12 28.66 -8.19
N ASP A 332 -25.02 27.76 -9.17
CA ASP A 332 -26.08 27.50 -10.15
C ASP A 332 -27.28 26.84 -9.46
N GLU A 333 -27.05 25.86 -8.58
CA GLU A 333 -28.10 25.26 -7.73
C GLU A 333 -28.80 26.31 -6.85
N LYS A 334 -28.03 27.18 -6.17
CA LYS A 334 -28.59 28.28 -5.36
C LYS A 334 -29.32 29.33 -6.20
N ALA A 335 -28.96 29.50 -7.47
CA ALA A 335 -29.66 30.41 -8.38
C ALA A 335 -31.00 29.79 -8.83
N VAL A 336 -30.99 28.51 -9.20
CA VAL A 336 -32.19 27.73 -9.55
C VAL A 336 -33.18 27.71 -8.38
N GLN A 337 -32.72 27.45 -7.16
CA GLN A 337 -33.57 27.49 -5.96
C GLN A 337 -34.17 28.89 -5.73
N ARG A 338 -33.39 29.96 -5.89
CA ARG A 338 -33.88 31.35 -5.72
C ARG A 338 -34.90 31.75 -6.78
N ASP A 339 -34.72 31.29 -8.02
CA ASP A 339 -35.65 31.57 -9.12
C ASP A 339 -36.97 30.80 -8.95
N SER A 340 -36.90 29.56 -8.46
CA SER A 340 -38.05 28.72 -8.10
C SER A 340 -38.92 29.38 -7.00
N VAL A 341 -38.29 29.89 -5.93
CA VAL A 341 -38.99 30.60 -4.83
C VAL A 341 -39.66 31.91 -5.30
N LYS A 342 -39.19 32.51 -6.40
CA LYS A 342 -39.74 33.76 -6.95
C LYS A 342 -40.81 33.54 -8.04
N GLY A 343 -41.24 32.30 -8.27
CA GLY A 343 -42.24 31.97 -9.29
C GLY A 343 -41.79 32.28 -10.73
N LYS A 344 -40.48 32.42 -10.97
CA LYS A 344 -39.93 32.70 -12.29
C LYS A 344 -39.41 31.42 -12.92
N THR A 345 -40.03 30.98 -14.02
CA THR A 345 -39.44 29.98 -14.92
C THR A 345 -38.28 30.65 -15.66
N SER A 346 -37.07 30.57 -15.10
CA SER A 346 -35.90 31.17 -15.73
C SER A 346 -35.66 30.56 -17.11
N ARG A 347 -35.87 31.34 -18.18
CA ARG A 347 -35.41 31.03 -19.55
C ARG A 347 -33.91 31.26 -19.75
N LYS A 348 -33.16 31.68 -18.71
CA LYS A 348 -31.70 31.71 -18.79
C LYS A 348 -31.22 30.28 -18.59
N MET A 349 -30.74 29.66 -19.66
CA MET A 349 -29.90 28.47 -19.59
C MET A 349 -28.74 28.81 -18.64
N HIS A 350 -28.77 28.30 -17.41
CA HIS A 350 -27.67 28.46 -16.45
C HIS A 350 -26.53 27.50 -16.86
N GLN A 351 -26.01 27.64 -18.08
CA GLN A 351 -24.76 27.02 -18.55
C GLN A 351 -23.54 27.76 -17.96
N SER A 352 -23.65 28.24 -16.71
CA SER A 352 -22.65 29.10 -16.10
C SER A 352 -21.39 28.30 -15.74
N ALA A 353 -21.55 27.03 -15.36
CA ALA A 353 -20.42 26.12 -15.14
C ALA A 353 -19.69 25.74 -16.44
N GLU A 354 -20.41 25.53 -17.55
CA GLU A 354 -19.83 25.30 -18.89
C GLU A 354 -19.05 26.51 -19.39
N TYR A 355 -19.67 27.68 -19.30
CA TYR A 355 -19.03 28.94 -19.60
C TYR A 355 -17.75 29.13 -18.76
N ARG A 356 -17.82 28.90 -17.44
CA ARG A 356 -16.67 29.03 -16.52
C ARG A 356 -15.58 28.01 -16.80
N PHE A 357 -15.91 26.77 -17.12
CA PHE A 357 -14.92 25.77 -17.52
C PHE A 357 -14.18 26.20 -18.77
N GLY A 358 -14.89 26.71 -19.78
CA GLY A 358 -14.26 27.28 -20.97
C GLY A 358 -13.34 28.46 -20.63
N ARG A 359 -13.72 29.33 -19.68
CA ARG A 359 -12.87 30.44 -19.24
C ARG A 359 -11.66 29.97 -18.42
N LEU A 360 -11.82 28.97 -17.55
CA LEU A 360 -10.75 28.35 -16.78
C LEU A 360 -9.74 27.63 -17.70
N LYS A 361 -10.23 26.94 -18.72
CA LYS A 361 -9.40 26.34 -19.78
C LYS A 361 -8.57 27.40 -20.51
N ASP A 362 -9.20 28.48 -20.96
CA ASP A 362 -8.52 29.58 -21.63
C ASP A 362 -7.47 30.26 -20.73
N PHE A 363 -7.76 30.38 -19.43
CA PHE A 363 -6.82 30.93 -18.43
C PHE A 363 -5.65 29.98 -18.14
N HIS A 364 -5.90 28.69 -17.96
CA HIS A 364 -4.84 27.71 -17.69
C HIS A 364 -3.93 27.54 -18.89
N GLN A 365 -4.48 27.51 -20.11
CA GLN A 365 -3.67 27.48 -21.33
C GLN A 365 -2.72 28.68 -21.41
N PHE A 366 -3.21 29.88 -21.06
CA PHE A 366 -2.35 31.05 -20.94
C PHE A 366 -1.26 30.88 -19.86
N CYS A 367 -1.56 30.23 -18.74
CA CYS A 367 -0.58 29.96 -17.68
C CYS A 367 0.48 28.94 -18.12
N ILE A 368 0.12 27.91 -18.90
CA ILE A 368 1.09 26.96 -19.47
C ILE A 368 2.09 27.70 -20.36
N GLU A 369 1.59 28.59 -21.23
CA GLU A 369 2.41 29.30 -22.22
C GLU A 369 3.30 30.41 -21.63
N ASN A 370 2.91 31.02 -20.50
CA ASN A 370 3.55 32.24 -19.99
C ASN A 370 4.11 32.12 -18.56
N TYR A 371 3.86 31.00 -17.87
CA TYR A 371 4.22 30.81 -16.46
C TYR A 371 4.67 29.38 -16.12
N ASP A 372 5.05 28.58 -17.13
CA ASP A 372 5.52 27.20 -16.96
C ASP A 372 4.57 26.30 -16.14
N ALA A 373 3.26 26.59 -16.18
CA ALA A 373 2.29 25.78 -15.46
C ALA A 373 2.20 24.37 -16.10
N PRO A 374 2.04 23.30 -15.30
CA PRO A 374 1.94 21.96 -15.84
C PRO A 374 0.65 21.75 -16.64
N GLY A 375 0.70 20.86 -17.62
CA GLY A 375 -0.47 20.46 -18.40
C GLY A 375 -1.49 19.73 -17.51
N VAL A 376 -2.74 20.21 -17.48
CA VAL A 376 -3.81 19.64 -16.65
C VAL A 376 -4.82 18.91 -17.53
N LEU A 377 -4.93 17.60 -17.36
CA LEU A 377 -5.76 16.71 -18.19
C LEU A 377 -7.24 17.11 -18.14
N VAL A 378 -7.76 17.51 -16.97
CA VAL A 378 -9.14 17.98 -16.78
C VAL A 378 -9.51 19.11 -17.75
N LEU A 379 -8.56 19.95 -18.14
CA LEU A 379 -8.78 21.10 -19.03
C LEU A 379 -8.41 20.85 -20.50
N GLN A 380 -7.78 19.71 -20.83
CA GLN A 380 -7.42 19.39 -22.23
C GLN A 380 -8.64 19.03 -23.09
N ASN A 381 -9.75 18.58 -22.49
CA ASN A 381 -10.94 18.13 -23.21
C ASN A 381 -11.76 19.27 -23.84
N SER A 382 -12.42 19.00 -24.97
CA SER A 382 -13.12 19.99 -25.81
C SER A 382 -14.54 20.36 -25.36
N SER A 383 -15.14 19.60 -24.43
CA SER A 383 -16.52 19.84 -23.95
C SER A 383 -16.61 19.91 -22.43
N PHE A 384 -17.49 20.78 -21.91
CA PHE A 384 -17.81 20.81 -20.49
C PHE A 384 -18.66 19.60 -20.13
N LYS A 385 -18.00 18.60 -19.55
CA LYS A 385 -18.66 17.58 -18.75
C LYS A 385 -17.90 17.55 -17.43
N HIS A 386 -18.59 17.34 -16.30
CA HIS A 386 -17.95 17.14 -15.01
C HIS A 386 -17.07 15.88 -15.09
N LEU A 387 -15.84 16.04 -15.57
CA LEU A 387 -14.91 14.97 -15.89
C LEU A 387 -14.08 14.66 -14.64
N GLN A 388 -14.27 13.46 -14.12
CA GLN A 388 -13.44 12.90 -13.08
C GLN A 388 -12.51 11.85 -13.71
N ILE A 389 -11.33 12.34 -14.11
CA ILE A 389 -10.19 11.48 -14.48
C ILE A 389 -9.51 11.03 -13.19
N CYS A 390 -9.39 9.73 -13.01
CA CYS A 390 -8.73 9.13 -11.85
C CYS A 390 -7.32 8.67 -12.21
N ASN A 391 -6.33 9.13 -11.46
CA ASN A 391 -4.95 8.66 -11.58
C ASN A 391 -4.78 7.29 -10.89
N ALA A 392 -5.31 6.23 -11.53
CA ALA A 392 -5.31 4.88 -10.98
C ALA A 392 -3.93 4.22 -11.10
N ARG A 393 -3.09 4.35 -10.07
CA ARG A 393 -1.76 3.74 -9.96
C ARG A 393 -1.53 3.21 -8.55
N LEU A 394 -0.82 2.08 -8.43
CA LEU A 394 -0.47 1.46 -7.15
C LEU A 394 1.02 1.12 -7.10
N VAL A 395 1.64 1.38 -5.95
CA VAL A 395 3.02 1.02 -5.63
C VAL A 395 3.02 -0.37 -5.01
N SER A 396 3.48 -1.39 -5.74
CA SER A 396 3.61 -2.76 -5.20
C SER A 396 4.58 -2.79 -4.00
N PRO A 397 4.49 -3.78 -3.08
CA PRO A 397 5.45 -3.91 -2.00
C PRO A 397 6.92 -3.95 -2.49
N LEU A 398 7.15 -4.58 -3.65
CA LEU A 398 8.45 -4.59 -4.31
C LEU A 398 8.86 -3.18 -4.75
N LEU A 399 7.99 -2.45 -5.46
CA LEU A 399 8.28 -1.12 -5.95
C LEU A 399 8.52 -0.14 -4.79
N PHE A 400 7.78 -0.31 -3.69
CA PHE A 400 8.00 0.46 -2.47
C PHE A 400 9.37 0.15 -1.86
N GLY A 401 9.78 -1.13 -1.81
CA GLY A 401 11.13 -1.52 -1.40
C GLY A 401 12.22 -0.86 -2.25
N LYS A 402 12.07 -0.87 -3.59
CA LYS A 402 13.00 -0.20 -4.51
C LYS A 402 13.05 1.32 -4.31
N LEU A 403 11.90 1.96 -4.04
CA LEU A 403 11.83 3.39 -3.74
C LEU A 403 12.67 3.73 -2.50
N LEU A 404 12.53 2.95 -1.43
CA LEU A 404 13.30 3.16 -0.20
C LEU A 404 14.79 2.85 -0.38
N GLU A 405 15.13 1.83 -1.18
CA GLU A 405 16.53 1.51 -1.53
C GLU A 405 17.19 2.66 -2.31
N LYS A 406 16.47 3.23 -3.29
CA LYS A 406 16.98 4.39 -4.05
C LYS A 406 17.15 5.63 -3.17
N LEU A 407 16.21 5.87 -2.25
CA LEU A 407 16.34 6.96 -1.27
C LEU A 407 17.54 6.74 -0.34
N GLU A 408 17.80 5.51 0.08
CA GLU A 408 18.96 5.18 0.91
C GLU A 408 20.26 5.41 0.14
N ASN A 409 20.36 4.95 -1.10
CA ASN A 409 21.53 5.17 -1.95
C ASN A 409 21.82 6.67 -2.14
N LEU A 410 20.77 7.48 -2.35
CA LEU A 410 20.89 8.93 -2.44
C LEU A 410 21.49 9.54 -1.16
N SER A 411 21.14 9.00 0.02
CA SER A 411 21.70 9.49 1.30
C SER A 411 23.18 9.16 1.49
N GLN A 412 23.71 8.18 0.76
CA GLN A 412 25.12 7.80 0.81
C GLN A 412 25.98 8.57 -0.22
N GLU A 413 25.37 9.39 -1.08
CA GLU A 413 26.11 10.20 -2.04
C GLU A 413 26.87 11.34 -1.33
N PRO A 414 28.13 11.63 -1.70
CA PRO A 414 28.90 12.71 -1.06
C PRO A 414 28.20 14.08 -1.13
N THR A 415 27.46 14.33 -2.19
CA THR A 415 26.66 15.54 -2.43
C THR A 415 25.46 15.69 -1.49
N ALA A 416 25.02 14.59 -0.85
CA ALA A 416 23.86 14.55 0.04
C ALA A 416 24.24 14.43 1.52
N SER A 417 25.53 14.47 1.88
CA SER A 417 26.00 14.26 3.26
C SER A 417 25.37 15.21 4.29
N GLU A 418 25.04 16.44 3.91
CA GLU A 418 24.37 17.42 4.79
C GLU A 418 22.85 17.17 4.92
N TRP A 419 22.29 16.28 4.11
CA TRP A 419 20.86 16.02 3.99
C TRP A 419 20.43 14.66 4.55
N VAL A 420 21.35 13.87 5.09
CA VAL A 420 21.11 12.49 5.57
C VAL A 420 19.96 12.42 6.57
N ASP A 421 19.90 13.35 7.53
CA ASP A 421 18.83 13.40 8.53
C ASP A 421 17.47 13.77 7.89
N HIS A 422 17.45 14.72 6.96
CA HIS A 422 16.25 15.10 6.22
C HIS A 422 15.74 13.95 5.34
N LEU A 423 16.64 13.20 4.71
CA LEU A 423 16.31 12.00 3.92
C LEU A 423 15.81 10.87 4.81
N SER A 424 16.35 10.73 6.03
CA SER A 424 15.84 9.80 7.05
C SER A 424 14.42 10.15 7.47
N CYS A 425 14.12 11.45 7.69
CA CYS A 425 12.75 11.92 7.89
C CYS A 425 11.85 11.59 6.69
N LEU A 426 12.30 11.85 5.47
CA LEU A 426 11.54 11.55 4.25
C LEU A 426 11.23 10.05 4.11
N LYS A 427 12.18 9.17 4.46
CA LYS A 427 11.99 7.72 4.49
C LYS A 427 10.84 7.32 5.43
N LEU A 428 10.78 7.92 6.62
CA LEU A 428 9.70 7.70 7.57
C LEU A 428 8.36 8.28 7.07
N MET A 429 8.39 9.43 6.39
CA MET A 429 7.20 10.02 5.77
C MET A 429 6.63 9.13 4.67
N TYR A 430 7.48 8.53 3.81
CA TYR A 430 7.07 7.54 2.82
C TYR A 430 6.47 6.30 3.48
N LEU A 431 7.12 5.74 4.50
CA LEU A 431 6.63 4.60 5.25
C LEU A 431 5.24 4.85 5.85
N LEU A 432 5.08 5.97 6.58
CA LEU A 432 3.80 6.32 7.18
C LEU A 432 2.74 6.52 6.10
N SER A 433 3.04 7.25 5.03
CA SER A 433 2.07 7.53 3.96
C SER A 433 1.66 6.26 3.21
N TYR A 434 2.59 5.35 2.94
CA TYR A 434 2.32 4.06 2.29
C TYR A 434 1.47 3.12 3.14
N ARG A 435 1.68 3.11 4.47
CA ARG A 435 0.96 2.21 5.39
C ARG A 435 -0.36 2.77 5.90
N THR A 436 -0.46 4.09 6.05
CA THR A 436 -1.60 4.75 6.70
C THR A 436 -2.44 5.60 5.76
N GLY A 437 -1.91 5.94 4.57
CA GLY A 437 -2.62 6.74 3.59
C GLY A 437 -2.63 8.24 3.87
N LEU A 438 -1.69 8.76 4.66
CA LEU A 438 -1.58 10.21 4.90
C LEU A 438 -1.29 10.98 3.61
N ARG A 439 -1.87 12.17 3.48
CA ARG A 439 -1.45 13.14 2.44
C ARG A 439 -0.10 13.74 2.81
N LEU A 440 0.63 14.27 1.82
CA LEU A 440 1.93 14.92 2.04
C LEU A 440 1.87 15.97 3.16
N ASN A 441 0.93 16.91 3.08
CA ASN A 441 0.75 17.94 4.12
C ASN A 441 0.24 17.40 5.45
N GLU A 442 -0.43 16.23 5.48
CA GLU A 442 -0.83 15.60 6.73
C GLU A 442 0.40 15.05 7.46
N VAL A 443 1.28 14.31 6.76
CA VAL A 443 2.47 13.67 7.37
C VAL A 443 3.60 14.66 7.63
N ARG A 444 3.86 15.59 6.71
CA ARG A 444 4.94 16.59 6.80
C ARG A 444 4.77 17.52 7.99
N CYS A 445 3.54 17.93 8.26
CA CYS A 445 3.20 18.89 9.30
C CYS A 445 2.78 18.21 10.62
N LEU A 446 3.10 16.93 10.84
CA LEU A 446 2.86 16.25 12.11
C LEU A 446 3.60 16.95 13.24
N LYS A 447 2.92 17.15 14.37
CA LYS A 447 3.53 17.61 15.61
C LYS A 447 3.77 16.48 16.59
N ILE A 448 4.62 16.72 17.56
CA ILE A 448 4.78 15.84 18.72
C ILE A 448 3.46 15.70 19.49
N GLN A 449 2.68 16.78 19.58
CA GLN A 449 1.35 16.77 20.22
C GLN A 449 0.29 15.98 19.43
N ASP A 450 0.52 15.71 18.14
CA ASP A 450 -0.36 14.83 17.36
C ASP A 450 -0.10 13.34 17.67
N ILE A 451 0.90 13.03 18.51
CA ILE A 451 1.22 11.67 18.93
C ILE A 451 0.54 11.35 20.25
N ILE A 452 -0.46 10.47 20.21
CA ILE A 452 -1.07 9.92 21.40
C ILE A 452 -0.31 8.65 21.78
N CYS A 453 0.54 8.76 22.79
CA CYS A 453 1.22 7.62 23.42
C CYS A 453 1.31 7.88 24.92
N PRO A 454 0.38 7.32 25.73
CA PRO A 454 0.39 7.50 27.19
C PRO A 454 1.71 7.09 27.82
N GLU A 455 2.38 6.07 27.26
CA GLU A 455 3.66 5.57 27.74
C GLU A 455 4.79 6.61 27.65
N LEU A 456 4.72 7.62 26.75
CA LEU A 456 5.68 8.74 26.71
C LEU A 456 5.57 9.68 27.92
N LEU A 457 4.44 9.65 28.64
CA LEU A 457 4.19 10.53 29.79
C LEU A 457 4.71 9.94 31.11
N TYR A 458 4.91 8.62 31.19
CA TYR A 458 5.37 7.95 32.41
C TYR A 458 6.91 7.93 32.45
N LYS A 459 7.49 8.77 33.32
CA LYS A 459 8.94 8.95 33.54
C LYS A 459 9.67 7.77 34.21
N GLU A 460 9.15 6.55 34.16
CA GLU A 460 9.89 5.41 34.71
C GLU A 460 10.93 4.95 33.69
N LYS A 461 12.17 5.39 33.91
CA LYS A 461 13.36 5.21 33.05
C LYS A 461 13.80 3.74 32.86
N GLU A 462 13.01 2.76 33.27
CA GLU A 462 13.34 1.34 33.12
C GLU A 462 12.23 0.59 32.35
N ASN A 463 12.51 0.31 31.07
CA ASN A 463 11.82 -0.72 30.27
C ASN A 463 10.30 -0.58 30.04
N THR A 464 9.75 0.63 29.90
CA THR A 464 8.38 0.78 29.37
C THR A 464 8.36 0.52 27.86
N VAL A 465 7.85 -0.64 27.44
CA VAL A 465 7.65 -0.96 26.03
C VAL A 465 6.53 -0.07 25.48
N PHE A 466 6.88 0.94 24.66
CA PHE A 466 5.92 1.83 23.97
C PHE A 466 5.08 1.05 22.96
N ASN A 467 3.96 0.52 23.40
CA ASN A 467 3.14 -0.39 22.59
C ASN A 467 1.96 0.29 21.91
N ASN A 468 1.55 1.48 22.36
CA ASN A 468 0.29 2.10 21.93
C ASN A 468 0.51 3.50 21.37
N ILE A 469 1.20 3.59 20.24
CA ILE A 469 1.38 4.86 19.52
C ILE A 469 0.24 5.04 18.51
N THR A 470 -0.49 6.14 18.66
CA THR A 470 -1.58 6.54 17.75
C THR A 470 -1.31 7.91 17.18
N LEU A 471 -1.40 8.06 15.86
CA LEU A 471 -1.36 9.35 15.19
C LEU A 471 -2.74 9.99 15.24
N HIS A 472 -2.86 11.19 15.79
CA HIS A 472 -4.06 12.00 15.72
C HIS A 472 -3.93 13.03 14.61
N ILE A 473 -4.61 12.77 13.49
CA ILE A 473 -4.63 13.68 12.35
C ILE A 473 -5.71 14.73 12.62
N GLN A 474 -5.29 15.94 12.93
CA GLN A 474 -6.15 17.08 13.24
C GLN A 474 -5.61 18.38 12.64
N ASP A 475 -6.39 19.46 12.70
CA ASP A 475 -5.87 20.81 12.44
C ASP A 475 -4.79 21.15 13.49
N ASN A 476 -3.71 21.80 13.07
CA ASN A 476 -2.69 22.31 13.98
C ASN A 476 -2.08 23.61 13.45
N SER A 477 -1.05 24.17 14.09
CA SER A 477 -0.47 25.45 13.67
C SER A 477 0.27 25.42 12.32
N TYR A 478 0.52 24.25 11.73
CA TYR A 478 1.26 24.12 10.46
C TYR A 478 0.39 23.57 9.33
N ARG A 479 -0.76 22.98 9.64
CA ARG A 479 -1.66 22.42 8.63
C ARG A 479 -3.13 22.64 8.98
N ARG A 480 -3.92 22.79 7.93
CA ARG A 480 -5.38 22.67 7.96
C ARG A 480 -5.81 21.44 7.16
N LEU A 481 -6.74 20.70 7.72
CA LEU A 481 -7.35 19.56 7.08
C LEU A 481 -8.30 20.00 5.95
N LYS A 482 -8.26 19.27 4.83
CA LYS A 482 -9.11 19.53 3.64
C LYS A 482 -10.60 19.47 3.98
N THR A 483 -11.00 18.59 4.90
CA THR A 483 -12.39 18.43 5.35
C THR A 483 -12.44 18.09 6.85
N ARG A 484 -13.61 18.30 7.49
CA ARG A 484 -13.83 17.87 8.88
C ARG A 484 -13.66 16.36 9.06
N SER A 485 -14.07 15.56 8.06
CA SER A 485 -13.94 14.10 8.08
C SER A 485 -12.49 13.61 7.99
N ALA A 486 -11.53 14.49 7.67
CA ALA A 486 -10.12 14.12 7.72
C ALA A 486 -9.57 14.05 9.15
N ASN A 487 -10.30 14.58 10.15
CA ASN A 487 -9.92 14.42 11.55
C ASN A 487 -10.13 12.96 11.98
N ARG A 488 -9.04 12.27 12.33
CA ARG A 488 -9.05 10.83 12.59
C ARG A 488 -7.85 10.38 13.42
N GLN A 489 -7.97 9.21 14.03
CA GLN A 489 -6.90 8.56 14.78
C GLN A 489 -6.45 7.28 14.08
N ILE A 490 -5.13 7.08 13.97
CA ILE A 490 -4.53 5.94 13.29
C ILE A 490 -3.57 5.21 14.24
N PRO A 491 -3.95 4.02 14.76
CA PRO A 491 -3.08 3.22 15.60
C PRO A 491 -1.92 2.62 14.80
N LEU A 492 -0.69 3.03 15.09
CA LEU A 492 0.48 2.63 14.29
C LEU A 492 0.83 1.15 14.43
N LYS A 493 0.61 0.55 15.60
CA LYS A 493 0.85 -0.89 15.82
C LYS A 493 -0.02 -1.79 14.94
N ILE A 494 -1.19 -1.29 14.53
CA ILE A 494 -2.08 -2.00 13.60
C ILE A 494 -1.57 -1.81 12.16
N ALA A 495 -1.24 -0.57 11.80
CA ALA A 495 -0.83 -0.22 10.43
C ALA A 495 0.53 -0.82 10.04
N LEU A 496 1.54 -0.67 10.90
CA LEU A 496 2.94 -0.99 10.64
C LEU A 496 3.28 -2.45 10.98
N SER A 497 4.20 -3.07 10.24
CA SER A 497 4.80 -4.35 10.68
C SER A 497 5.56 -4.16 12.01
N GLU A 498 5.83 -5.24 12.72
CA GLU A 498 6.55 -5.17 14.02
C GLU A 498 7.90 -4.44 13.88
N HIS A 499 8.62 -4.67 12.78
CA HIS A 499 9.89 -4.01 12.52
C HIS A 499 9.71 -2.52 12.21
N GLU A 500 8.81 -2.17 11.29
CA GLU A 500 8.50 -0.77 10.94
C GLU A 500 8.01 0.02 12.16
N PHE A 501 7.20 -0.61 13.02
CA PHE A 501 6.72 -0.02 14.25
C PHE A 501 7.87 0.31 15.19
N LEU A 502 8.83 -0.60 15.38
CA LEU A 502 10.01 -0.36 16.23
C LEU A 502 10.87 0.80 15.70
N VAL A 503 11.06 0.89 14.38
CA VAL A 503 11.80 2.01 13.76
C VAL A 503 11.10 3.34 14.04
N VAL A 504 9.79 3.43 13.78
CA VAL A 504 9.01 4.64 14.03
C VAL A 504 8.94 4.97 15.51
N GLN A 505 8.80 3.97 16.37
CA GLN A 505 8.79 4.13 17.83
C GLN A 505 10.10 4.76 18.33
N ARG A 506 11.25 4.24 17.92
CA ARG A 506 12.56 4.77 18.33
C ARG A 506 12.73 6.22 17.87
N TYR A 507 12.33 6.52 16.63
CA TYR A 507 12.38 7.87 16.11
C TYR A 507 11.48 8.83 16.91
N ILE A 508 10.23 8.45 17.18
CA ILE A 508 9.29 9.27 17.98
C ILE A 508 9.86 9.51 19.39
N GLN A 509 10.42 8.48 20.02
CA GLN A 509 11.03 8.61 21.34
C GLN A 509 12.20 9.62 21.32
N HIS A 510 13.14 9.45 20.38
CA HIS A 510 14.26 10.36 20.21
C HIS A 510 13.79 11.81 19.98
N ARG A 511 12.80 11.99 19.11
CA ARG A 511 12.25 13.31 18.79
C ARG A 511 11.50 13.94 19.96
N TYR A 512 10.83 13.13 20.78
CA TYR A 512 10.18 13.56 22.01
C TYR A 512 11.19 14.07 23.05
N GLU A 513 12.32 13.37 23.21
CA GLU A 513 13.42 13.81 24.09
C GLU A 513 14.00 15.17 23.65
N GLN A 514 14.21 15.37 22.34
CA GLN A 514 14.63 16.67 21.80
C GLN A 514 13.60 17.78 22.06
N TYR A 515 12.30 17.47 21.90
CA TYR A 515 11.21 18.42 22.18
C TYR A 515 11.16 18.85 23.64
N LEU A 516 11.45 17.94 24.59
CA LEU A 516 11.50 18.28 26.02
C LEU A 516 12.62 19.29 26.34
N VAL A 517 13.71 19.27 25.58
CA VAL A 517 14.82 20.22 25.71
C VAL A 517 14.49 21.55 25.04
N ASN A 518 13.93 21.51 23.82
CA ASN A 518 13.56 22.69 23.06
C ASN A 518 12.11 22.61 22.54
N GLN A 519 11.18 23.14 23.34
CA GLN A 519 9.75 23.09 23.04
C GLN A 519 9.34 23.95 21.84
N GLN A 520 10.23 24.78 21.29
CA GLN A 520 9.95 25.57 20.09
C GLN A 520 9.99 24.71 18.81
N ASP A 521 10.70 23.58 18.83
CA ASP A 521 10.67 22.60 17.75
C ASP A 521 9.66 21.50 18.05
N ASP A 522 8.38 21.75 17.79
CA ASP A 522 7.30 20.81 18.11
C ASP A 522 6.89 19.94 16.90
N GLN A 523 7.62 20.01 15.78
CA GLN A 523 7.38 19.22 14.58
C GLN A 523 7.97 17.82 14.66
N LEU A 524 7.29 16.81 14.14
CA LEU A 524 7.77 15.44 14.22
C LEU A 524 8.97 15.18 13.28
N PHE A 525 8.99 15.78 12.09
CA PHE A 525 9.98 15.50 11.03
C PHE A 525 10.94 16.66 10.76
N SER A 526 11.16 17.52 11.73
CA SER A 526 12.14 18.61 11.62
C SER A 526 13.56 18.16 11.93
N VAL A 527 14.51 18.76 11.23
CA VAL A 527 15.95 18.69 11.48
C VAL A 527 16.42 20.13 11.62
N ASN A 528 17.02 20.49 12.75
CA ASN A 528 17.46 21.86 13.02
C ASN A 528 16.37 22.91 12.76
N HIS A 529 15.13 22.67 13.23
CA HIS A 529 13.96 23.53 13.01
C HIS A 529 13.50 23.68 11.55
N ARG A 530 14.03 22.87 10.63
CA ARG A 530 13.69 22.92 9.21
C ARG A 530 13.16 21.59 8.71
N VAL A 531 12.33 21.67 7.68
CA VAL A 531 11.73 20.53 6.99
C VAL A 531 11.93 20.69 5.49
N LEU A 532 12.06 19.58 4.77
CA LEU A 532 12.10 19.62 3.29
C LEU A 532 10.81 20.27 2.77
N THR A 533 10.89 21.12 1.75
CA THR A 533 9.71 21.74 1.13
C THR A 533 8.81 20.67 0.50
N ASP A 534 7.51 20.97 0.36
CA ASP A 534 6.55 20.06 -0.28
C ASP A 534 6.93 19.74 -1.74
N GLN A 535 7.46 20.70 -2.48
CA GLN A 535 7.99 20.51 -3.83
C GLN A 535 9.25 19.67 -3.83
N CYS A 536 10.19 19.92 -2.92
CA CYS A 536 11.41 19.14 -2.85
C CYS A 536 11.06 17.67 -2.64
N ILE A 537 10.15 17.38 -1.71
CA ILE A 537 9.64 16.02 -1.49
C ILE A 537 8.96 15.47 -2.76
N SER A 538 8.09 16.25 -3.39
CA SER A 538 7.37 15.82 -4.59
C SER A 538 8.32 15.50 -5.75
N LYS A 539 9.33 16.35 -5.97
CA LYS A 539 10.37 16.21 -6.99
C LYS A 539 11.26 15.01 -6.72
N ILE A 540 11.80 14.89 -5.51
CA ILE A 540 12.57 13.70 -5.08
C ILE A 540 11.76 12.43 -5.35
N THR A 541 10.47 12.43 -4.98
CA THR A 541 9.62 11.24 -5.18
C THR A 541 9.49 10.87 -6.66
N VAL A 542 9.25 11.84 -7.54
CA VAL A 542 9.14 11.62 -8.99
C VAL A 542 10.49 11.18 -9.58
N ASP A 543 11.58 11.81 -9.18
CA ASP A 543 12.93 11.50 -9.66
C ASP A 543 13.32 10.07 -9.26
N LEU A 544 13.08 9.67 -8.00
CA LEU A 544 13.33 8.31 -7.53
C LEU A 544 12.50 7.27 -8.30
N PHE A 545 11.22 7.55 -8.58
CA PHE A 545 10.42 6.67 -9.42
C PHE A 545 10.89 6.65 -10.87
N SER A 546 11.36 7.77 -11.41
CA SER A 546 11.93 7.87 -12.76
C SER A 546 13.19 7.00 -12.88
N GLN A 547 14.02 6.95 -11.84
CA GLN A 547 15.17 6.04 -11.78
C GLN A 547 14.79 4.55 -11.71
N ILE A 548 13.55 4.21 -11.34
CA ILE A 548 13.07 2.82 -11.22
C ILE A 548 12.26 2.38 -12.45
N LEU A 549 11.42 3.29 -12.98
CA LEU A 549 10.40 2.99 -13.99
C LEU A 549 10.66 3.69 -15.33
N GLY A 550 11.66 4.56 -15.41
CA GLY A 550 11.87 5.48 -16.54
C GLY A 550 10.96 6.71 -16.48
N MET A 551 11.12 7.61 -17.46
CA MET A 551 10.37 8.86 -17.53
C MET A 551 8.87 8.65 -17.83
N HIS A 552 8.04 9.65 -17.49
CA HIS A 552 6.59 9.67 -17.77
C HIS A 552 5.76 8.54 -17.14
N HIS A 553 6.26 7.92 -16.07
CA HIS A 553 5.57 6.88 -15.32
C HIS A 553 4.29 7.38 -14.60
N GLY A 554 4.26 8.65 -14.18
CA GLY A 554 3.10 9.30 -13.55
C GLY A 554 2.83 8.93 -12.09
N PHE A 555 3.82 8.34 -11.41
CA PHE A 555 3.79 8.11 -9.96
C PHE A 555 4.25 9.37 -9.22
N SER A 556 3.66 9.63 -8.06
CA SER A 556 3.98 10.77 -7.20
C SER A 556 3.88 10.35 -5.73
N PHE A 557 4.13 11.27 -4.81
CA PHE A 557 3.87 11.04 -3.38
C PHE A 557 2.43 10.59 -3.13
N HIS A 558 1.48 11.14 -3.89
CA HIS A 558 0.06 10.81 -3.75
C HIS A 558 -0.24 9.34 -4.08
N THR A 559 0.54 8.71 -4.96
CA THR A 559 0.37 7.30 -5.29
C THR A 559 0.55 6.38 -4.07
N LEU A 560 1.32 6.81 -3.05
CA LEU A 560 1.44 6.09 -1.78
C LEU A 560 0.08 6.00 -1.06
N ARG A 561 -0.73 7.06 -1.13
CA ARG A 561 -2.08 7.09 -0.55
C ARG A 561 -3.06 6.17 -1.29
N HIS A 562 -3.01 6.13 -2.63
CA HIS A 562 -3.76 5.14 -3.41
C HIS A 562 -3.39 3.72 -2.98
N SER A 563 -2.09 3.46 -2.87
CA SER A 563 -1.55 2.17 -2.45
C SER A 563 -2.06 1.76 -1.06
N ALA A 564 -1.97 2.66 -0.08
CA ALA A 564 -2.48 2.44 1.27
C ALA A 564 -3.98 2.07 1.27
N ALA A 565 -4.80 2.83 0.54
CA ALA A 565 -6.24 2.58 0.48
C ALA A 565 -6.58 1.19 -0.07
N ASN A 566 -5.92 0.78 -1.17
CA ASN A 566 -6.16 -0.51 -1.80
C ASN A 566 -5.61 -1.67 -0.98
N TYR A 567 -4.39 -1.57 -0.44
CA TYR A 567 -3.84 -2.64 0.40
C TYR A 567 -4.56 -2.76 1.74
N LEU A 568 -5.07 -1.66 2.28
CA LEU A 568 -5.95 -1.69 3.43
C LEU A 568 -7.26 -2.42 3.09
N ALA A 569 -7.89 -2.11 1.95
CA ALA A 569 -9.09 -2.80 1.50
C ALA A 569 -8.83 -4.32 1.33
N ILE A 570 -7.72 -4.71 0.69
CA ILE A 570 -7.32 -6.13 0.55
C ILE A 570 -7.04 -6.77 1.92
N THR A 571 -6.31 -6.09 2.80
CA THR A 571 -5.98 -6.60 4.14
C THR A 571 -7.23 -6.84 4.98
N LEU A 572 -8.20 -5.93 4.89
CA LEU A 572 -9.45 -6.00 5.63
C LEU A 572 -10.47 -6.97 5.03
N LEU A 573 -10.49 -7.12 3.70
CA LEU A 573 -11.63 -7.72 2.99
C LEU A 573 -11.28 -8.85 2.03
N GLY A 574 -10.00 -9.01 1.65
CA GLY A 574 -9.57 -10.07 0.74
C GLY A 574 -9.44 -11.43 1.43
N SER A 575 -9.41 -12.49 0.64
CA SER A 575 -9.02 -13.82 1.08
C SER A 575 -7.55 -13.87 1.53
N LYS A 576 -7.16 -15.00 2.12
CA LYS A 576 -5.76 -15.25 2.50
C LYS A 576 -4.85 -15.23 1.27
N GLU A 577 -5.34 -15.76 0.16
CA GLU A 577 -4.67 -15.85 -1.14
C GLU A 577 -4.49 -14.46 -1.74
N MET A 578 -5.52 -13.61 -1.68
CA MET A 578 -5.43 -12.22 -2.17
C MET A 578 -4.45 -11.38 -1.35
N ILE A 579 -4.49 -11.48 -0.02
CA ILE A 579 -3.56 -10.76 0.88
C ILE A 579 -2.12 -11.13 0.55
N LYS A 580 -1.84 -12.44 0.43
CA LYS A 580 -0.49 -12.92 0.12
C LYS A 580 -0.04 -12.54 -1.30
N THR A 581 -0.97 -12.37 -2.24
CA THR A 581 -0.65 -12.00 -3.63
C THR A 581 -0.28 -10.53 -3.75
N TYR A 582 -1.06 -9.64 -3.11
CA TYR A 582 -0.95 -8.20 -3.38
C TYR A 582 -0.29 -7.40 -2.25
N THR A 583 -0.13 -7.98 -1.06
CA THR A 583 0.39 -7.27 0.11
C THR A 583 1.56 -8.04 0.73
N ASP A 584 2.40 -7.31 1.45
CA ASP A 584 3.44 -7.87 2.32
C ASP A 584 2.95 -8.08 3.77
N CYS A 585 1.63 -7.97 4.01
CA CYS A 585 1.04 -8.16 5.33
C CYS A 585 0.85 -9.67 5.62
N PRO A 586 1.43 -10.21 6.70
CA PRO A 586 1.19 -11.60 7.07
C PRO A 586 -0.29 -11.83 7.40
N TRP A 587 -0.85 -12.97 6.96
CA TRP A 587 -2.25 -13.33 7.24
C TRP A 587 -2.60 -13.27 8.74
N VAL A 588 -1.69 -13.67 9.63
CA VAL A 588 -1.89 -13.61 11.07
C VAL A 588 -2.04 -12.16 11.57
N LYS A 589 -1.32 -11.21 10.97
CA LYS A 589 -1.44 -9.79 11.31
C LYS A 589 -2.74 -9.22 10.75
N ALA A 590 -3.08 -9.50 9.48
CA ALA A 590 -4.36 -9.13 8.89
C ALA A 590 -5.54 -9.66 9.74
N LYS A 591 -5.43 -10.89 10.22
CA LYS A 591 -6.38 -11.53 11.16
C LYS A 591 -6.61 -10.66 12.40
N LYS A 592 -5.53 -10.29 13.10
CA LYS A 592 -5.57 -9.46 14.30
C LYS A 592 -6.11 -8.05 14.03
N MET A 593 -5.73 -7.47 12.90
CA MET A 593 -6.20 -6.16 12.46
C MET A 593 -7.72 -6.14 12.28
N ARG A 594 -8.29 -7.17 11.62
CA ARG A 594 -9.75 -7.34 11.50
C ARG A 594 -10.42 -7.53 12.85
N ASP A 595 -9.82 -8.34 13.72
CA ASP A 595 -10.34 -8.59 15.07
C ASP A 595 -10.41 -7.30 15.90
N LEU A 596 -9.42 -6.41 15.77
CA LEU A 596 -9.38 -5.11 16.46
C LEU A 596 -10.35 -4.09 15.86
N LEU A 597 -10.44 -4.01 14.53
CA LEU A 597 -11.21 -2.97 13.84
C LEU A 597 -12.71 -3.31 13.72
N PHE A 598 -13.06 -4.59 13.59
CA PHE A 598 -14.45 -5.04 13.47
C PHE A 598 -14.99 -5.67 14.75
N GLY A 599 -14.11 -6.14 15.63
CA GLY A 599 -14.46 -6.95 16.80
C GLY A 599 -14.52 -8.44 16.48
N MET A 600 -13.99 -9.28 17.39
CA MET A 600 -13.92 -10.74 17.18
C MET A 600 -15.28 -11.40 16.91
N LYS A 601 -16.34 -10.95 17.60
CA LYS A 601 -17.69 -11.49 17.42
C LYS A 601 -18.27 -11.12 16.05
N ALA A 602 -18.10 -9.88 15.61
CA ALA A 602 -18.60 -9.42 14.33
C ALA A 602 -17.92 -10.17 13.18
N ARG A 603 -16.61 -10.38 13.28
CA ARG A 603 -15.83 -11.12 12.28
C ARG A 603 -16.29 -12.56 12.07
N ALA A 604 -16.82 -13.23 13.10
CA ALA A 604 -17.44 -14.56 12.91
C ALA A 604 -18.62 -14.52 11.92
N GLN A 605 -19.14 -13.33 11.61
CA GLN A 605 -20.20 -13.05 10.63
C GLN A 605 -19.70 -12.06 9.55
N GLU A 606 -18.45 -12.19 9.09
CA GLU A 606 -17.77 -11.27 8.15
C GLU A 606 -18.59 -10.94 6.88
N GLU A 607 -19.46 -11.84 6.45
CA GLU A 607 -20.37 -11.68 5.30
C GLU A 607 -21.46 -10.63 5.52
N ILE A 608 -21.85 -10.36 6.77
CA ILE A 608 -22.97 -9.47 7.15
C ILE A 608 -22.47 -8.08 7.60
N ILE A 609 -21.17 -7.92 7.84
CA ILE A 609 -20.60 -6.67 8.36
C ILE A 609 -20.63 -5.56 7.28
N GLN A 610 -21.58 -4.62 7.37
CA GLN A 610 -21.60 -3.46 6.47
C GLN A 610 -20.67 -2.32 6.92
N HIS A 611 -20.41 -2.18 8.23
CA HIS A 611 -19.58 -1.09 8.76
C HIS A 611 -18.10 -1.17 8.34
N LYS A 612 -17.65 -2.29 7.76
CA LYS A 612 -16.26 -2.48 7.29
C LYS A 612 -15.84 -1.43 6.26
N TRP A 613 -16.76 -1.02 5.40
CA TRP A 613 -16.55 0.03 4.41
C TRP A 613 -16.48 1.43 5.05
N GLN A 614 -17.26 1.66 6.10
CA GLN A 614 -17.20 2.91 6.87
C GLN A 614 -15.87 3.03 7.63
N VAL A 615 -15.33 1.92 8.16
CA VAL A 615 -14.00 1.88 8.78
C VAL A 615 -12.93 2.28 7.76
N LEU A 616 -12.99 1.74 6.53
CA LEU A 616 -12.07 2.12 5.46
C LEU A 616 -12.17 3.62 5.11
N ALA A 617 -13.39 4.14 4.92
CA ALA A 617 -13.60 5.56 4.64
C ALA A 617 -13.10 6.47 5.76
N SER A 618 -13.37 6.10 7.03
CA SER A 618 -12.93 6.82 8.22
C SER A 618 -11.41 6.81 8.36
N TRP A 619 -10.77 5.67 8.08
CA TRP A 619 -9.31 5.55 8.06
C TRP A 619 -8.66 6.46 7.02
N MET A 620 -9.29 6.59 5.83
CA MET A 620 -8.82 7.50 4.79
C MET A 620 -9.21 8.96 5.05
N GLY A 621 -10.09 9.24 6.01
CA GLY A 621 -10.56 10.60 6.31
C GLY A 621 -11.53 11.15 5.26
N HIS A 622 -12.42 10.30 4.74
CA HIS A 622 -13.49 10.67 3.82
C HIS A 622 -14.85 10.56 4.49
N SER A 623 -15.81 11.38 4.05
CA SER A 623 -17.16 11.38 4.61
C SER A 623 -17.99 10.17 4.18
N SER A 624 -17.61 9.49 3.10
CA SER A 624 -18.32 8.32 2.60
C SER A 624 -17.39 7.32 1.89
N ILE A 625 -17.86 6.08 1.74
CA ILE A 625 -17.12 5.04 1.02
C ILE A 625 -17.10 5.33 -0.48
N GLU A 626 -18.16 5.90 -1.04
CA GLU A 626 -18.28 6.25 -2.46
C GLU A 626 -17.21 7.27 -2.86
N GLN A 627 -16.91 8.24 -1.98
CA GLN A 627 -15.80 9.17 -2.20
C GLN A 627 -14.45 8.43 -2.20
N THR A 628 -14.27 7.45 -1.33
CA THR A 628 -13.04 6.65 -1.28
C THR A 628 -12.93 5.75 -2.52
N ALA A 629 -14.02 5.13 -2.93
CA ALA A 629 -14.07 4.21 -4.06
C ALA A 629 -13.82 4.91 -5.39
N SER A 630 -14.51 6.03 -5.63
CA SER A 630 -14.40 6.79 -6.87
C SER A 630 -13.03 7.43 -7.09
N ASN A 631 -12.26 7.68 -6.03
CA ASN A 631 -10.96 8.35 -6.17
C ASN A 631 -9.78 7.40 -5.93
N TYR A 632 -9.92 6.43 -5.02
CA TYR A 632 -8.77 5.69 -4.49
C TYR A 632 -8.86 4.17 -4.62
N LEU A 633 -10.04 3.55 -4.68
CA LEU A 633 -10.12 2.07 -4.67
C LEU A 633 -10.22 1.51 -6.08
N HIS A 634 -9.13 0.93 -6.54
CA HIS A 634 -8.94 0.37 -7.89
C HIS A 634 -8.92 -1.17 -7.92
N VAL A 635 -9.07 -1.80 -6.75
CA VAL A 635 -9.07 -3.27 -6.57
C VAL A 635 -10.44 -3.83 -6.21
N LEU A 636 -11.51 -3.02 -6.26
CA LEU A 636 -12.85 -3.44 -5.84
C LEU A 636 -13.43 -4.55 -6.74
N ASP A 637 -13.23 -4.47 -8.06
CA ASP A 637 -13.60 -5.55 -8.98
C ASP A 637 -12.89 -6.85 -8.59
N LEU A 638 -11.60 -6.76 -8.22
CA LEU A 638 -10.78 -7.92 -7.82
C LEU A 638 -11.30 -8.54 -6.52
N LEU A 639 -11.65 -7.71 -5.53
CA LEU A 639 -12.25 -8.13 -4.26
C LEU A 639 -13.62 -8.80 -4.47
N ALA A 640 -14.42 -8.30 -5.41
CA ALA A 640 -15.68 -8.93 -5.76
C ALA A 640 -15.45 -10.33 -6.35
N VAL A 641 -14.48 -10.48 -7.27
CA VAL A 641 -14.12 -11.79 -7.84
C VAL A 641 -13.56 -12.74 -6.78
N ASP A 642 -12.69 -12.26 -5.89
CA ASP A 642 -12.13 -12.99 -4.74
C ASP A 642 -13.23 -13.62 -3.86
N ARG A 643 -14.37 -12.96 -3.73
CA ARG A 643 -15.51 -13.46 -2.93
C ARG A 643 -16.35 -14.52 -3.65
N ILE A 644 -16.43 -14.48 -4.98
CA ILE A 644 -17.41 -15.27 -5.73
C ILE A 644 -16.81 -16.43 -6.52
N TYR A 645 -15.48 -16.45 -6.76
CA TYR A 645 -14.87 -17.38 -7.72
C TYR A 645 -14.99 -18.86 -7.36
N ASN A 646 -15.07 -19.20 -6.07
CA ASN A 646 -15.24 -20.58 -5.60
C ASN A 646 -16.68 -21.09 -5.75
N SER A 647 -17.61 -20.26 -6.22
CA SER A 647 -18.98 -20.68 -6.47
C SER A 647 -19.01 -21.87 -7.46
N PRO A 648 -19.70 -22.98 -7.12
CA PRO A 648 -19.77 -24.13 -8.02
C PRO A 648 -20.45 -23.77 -9.34
N CYS A 649 -19.74 -23.92 -10.45
CA CYS A 649 -20.32 -23.85 -11.79
C CYS A 649 -20.64 -25.26 -12.27
N ILE A 650 -21.90 -25.67 -12.18
CA ILE A 650 -22.34 -27.04 -12.48
C ILE A 650 -22.93 -27.10 -13.90
N ILE A 651 -22.48 -28.08 -14.69
CA ILE A 651 -23.04 -28.36 -16.01
C ILE A 651 -23.33 -29.84 -16.17
N SER A 652 -24.37 -30.18 -16.95
CA SER A 652 -24.64 -31.56 -17.31
C SER A 652 -23.52 -32.13 -18.20
N LYS A 653 -23.14 -33.37 -17.94
CA LYS A 653 -22.20 -34.15 -18.74
C LYS A 653 -22.64 -34.24 -20.20
N LYS A 654 -23.96 -34.36 -20.46
CA LYS A 654 -24.52 -34.42 -21.83
C LYS A 654 -24.16 -33.18 -22.65
N VAL A 655 -24.20 -31.99 -22.04
CA VAL A 655 -23.84 -30.73 -22.70
C VAL A 655 -22.39 -30.76 -23.14
N LEU A 656 -21.49 -31.16 -22.23
CA LEU A 656 -20.06 -31.25 -22.52
C LEU A 656 -19.78 -32.29 -23.62
N GLU A 657 -20.49 -33.42 -23.60
CA GLU A 657 -20.36 -34.48 -24.61
C GLU A 657 -20.80 -34.04 -25.99
N GLN A 658 -21.89 -33.28 -26.09
CA GLN A 658 -22.34 -32.71 -27.35
C GLN A 658 -21.38 -31.65 -27.89
N CYS A 659 -20.86 -30.77 -27.02
CA CYS A 659 -19.99 -29.68 -27.46
C CYS A 659 -18.56 -30.15 -27.78
N PHE A 660 -18.00 -31.05 -26.97
CA PHE A 660 -16.57 -31.38 -26.99
C PHE A 660 -16.25 -32.87 -27.18
N GLY A 661 -17.25 -33.75 -27.21
CA GLY A 661 -17.07 -35.20 -27.31
C GLY A 661 -16.98 -35.91 -25.95
N PRO A 662 -16.68 -37.22 -25.91
CA PRO A 662 -16.85 -38.06 -24.74
C PRO A 662 -16.14 -37.53 -23.48
N VAL A 663 -16.86 -37.46 -22.36
CA VAL A 663 -16.30 -36.94 -21.10
C VAL A 663 -16.08 -38.07 -20.10
N LYS A 664 -14.82 -38.25 -19.67
CA LYS A 664 -14.44 -39.22 -18.63
C LYS A 664 -14.85 -38.71 -17.24
N SER A 665 -16.12 -38.92 -16.90
CA SER A 665 -16.66 -38.72 -15.54
C SER A 665 -17.73 -39.76 -15.23
N SER A 666 -17.73 -40.26 -13.99
CA SER A 666 -18.79 -41.13 -13.44
C SER A 666 -20.02 -40.34 -12.97
N THR A 667 -19.91 -39.02 -12.83
CA THR A 667 -21.02 -38.15 -12.41
C THR A 667 -21.75 -37.55 -13.61
N GLU A 668 -23.08 -37.47 -13.52
CA GLU A 668 -23.93 -36.80 -14.53
C GLU A 668 -23.71 -35.27 -14.55
N TYR A 669 -23.25 -34.71 -13.44
CA TYR A 669 -22.97 -33.30 -13.29
C TYR A 669 -21.49 -33.04 -13.05
N ILE A 670 -20.94 -32.06 -13.74
CA ILE A 670 -19.52 -31.73 -13.76
C ILE A 670 -19.34 -30.30 -13.28
N ASN A 671 -18.34 -30.10 -12.42
CA ASN A 671 -17.91 -28.76 -12.02
C ASN A 671 -17.01 -28.17 -13.11
N LEU A 672 -17.53 -27.19 -13.83
CA LEU A 672 -16.82 -26.49 -14.91
C LEU A 672 -15.51 -25.87 -14.45
N ASN A 673 -15.41 -25.32 -13.22
CA ASN A 673 -14.15 -24.77 -12.71
C ASN A 673 -13.03 -25.81 -12.75
N ARG A 674 -13.32 -27.07 -12.38
CA ARG A 674 -12.32 -28.15 -12.41
C ARG A 674 -12.09 -28.66 -13.83
N TYR A 675 -13.16 -28.71 -14.63
CA TYR A 675 -13.08 -29.18 -16.00
C TYR A 675 -12.20 -28.26 -16.86
N THR A 676 -12.43 -26.94 -16.84
CA THR A 676 -11.64 -25.98 -17.66
C THR A 676 -10.15 -26.05 -17.33
N GLN A 677 -9.78 -26.23 -16.07
CA GLN A 677 -8.39 -26.36 -15.63
C GLN A 677 -7.67 -27.64 -16.08
N GLN A 678 -8.39 -28.73 -16.35
CA GLN A 678 -7.81 -30.00 -16.77
C GLN A 678 -7.59 -30.08 -18.30
N GLN A 679 -8.17 -29.15 -19.03
CA GLN A 679 -8.34 -29.22 -20.47
C GLN A 679 -7.37 -28.26 -21.18
N LYS A 680 -6.38 -28.82 -21.90
CA LYS A 680 -5.30 -28.05 -22.56
C LYS A 680 -5.78 -26.95 -23.53
N TRP A 681 -6.97 -27.10 -24.07
CA TRP A 681 -7.53 -26.16 -25.04
C TRP A 681 -8.10 -24.89 -24.40
N PHE A 682 -8.15 -24.80 -23.07
CA PHE A 682 -8.34 -23.53 -22.34
C PHE A 682 -6.99 -22.86 -21.97
N ASP A 683 -5.85 -23.51 -22.24
CA ASP A 683 -4.54 -23.01 -21.82
C ASP A 683 -4.18 -21.66 -22.47
N SER A 684 -4.71 -21.31 -23.64
CA SER A 684 -4.46 -20.01 -24.29
C SER A 684 -4.91 -18.83 -23.42
N TYR A 685 -6.05 -18.96 -22.73
CA TYR A 685 -6.52 -17.98 -21.76
C TYR A 685 -5.64 -17.93 -20.49
N HIS A 686 -4.81 -18.95 -20.29
CA HIS A 686 -3.99 -19.16 -19.11
C HIS A 686 -2.48 -18.94 -19.37
N GLN A 687 -2.06 -18.78 -20.63
CA GLN A 687 -0.65 -18.72 -21.07
C GLN A 687 -0.07 -17.30 -21.08
N GLN A 688 -0.88 -16.24 -21.20
CA GLN A 688 -0.39 -14.85 -21.27
C GLN A 688 0.27 -14.31 -19.98
N THR A 689 0.40 -15.14 -18.94
CA THR A 689 1.05 -14.77 -17.67
C THR A 689 1.99 -15.87 -17.18
N GLN A 690 2.85 -16.42 -18.06
CA GLN A 690 4.09 -17.04 -17.58
C GLN A 690 5.16 -15.96 -17.40
N PRO A 691 5.46 -15.51 -16.16
CA PRO A 691 6.84 -15.31 -15.82
C PRO A 691 7.51 -16.70 -15.80
N PHE A 692 8.66 -16.75 -16.46
CA PHE A 692 9.59 -17.85 -16.55
C PHE A 692 9.72 -18.66 -15.25
N THR A 693 9.88 -19.97 -15.40
CA THR A 693 10.13 -20.93 -14.31
C THR A 693 11.25 -20.45 -13.39
N MET A 694 10.95 -20.32 -12.09
CA MET A 694 11.90 -20.01 -11.04
C MET A 694 13.16 -20.90 -11.10
N VAL A 695 14.30 -20.28 -11.36
CA VAL A 695 15.55 -20.63 -10.66
C VAL A 695 15.66 -19.62 -9.52
N GLY A 696 15.77 -20.13 -8.29
CA GLY A 696 15.53 -19.40 -7.05
C GLY A 696 16.25 -18.06 -6.94
N GLN A 697 15.50 -16.97 -7.11
CA GLN A 697 15.84 -15.68 -6.55
C GLN A 697 14.69 -15.26 -5.64
N GLN A 698 14.91 -15.49 -4.34
CA GLN A 698 14.05 -15.08 -3.25
C GLN A 698 13.79 -13.57 -3.31
N GLU A 699 12.53 -13.21 -3.08
CA GLU A 699 12.05 -11.88 -2.72
C GLU A 699 13.10 -11.14 -1.86
N LYS A 700 13.70 -10.07 -2.38
CA LYS A 700 14.49 -9.15 -1.54
C LYS A 700 13.53 -8.42 -0.61
N LYS A 701 13.30 -8.99 0.57
CA LYS A 701 12.74 -8.30 1.73
C LYS A 701 13.82 -7.38 2.31
N PHE A 702 13.40 -6.20 2.73
CA PHE A 702 14.12 -5.18 3.50
C PHE A 702 15.48 -5.67 4.06
N SER A 703 16.58 -5.29 3.42
CA SER A 703 17.92 -5.55 3.93
C SER A 703 18.39 -4.32 4.72
N ILE A 704 18.44 -4.46 6.05
CA ILE A 704 19.22 -3.57 6.92
C ILE A 704 20.68 -4.02 6.80
N GLU A 705 21.62 -3.09 6.83
CA GLU A 705 23.03 -3.43 6.87
C GLU A 705 23.32 -4.38 8.04
N ASN A 706 23.94 -5.53 7.73
CA ASN A 706 24.23 -6.60 8.69
C ASN A 706 25.12 -6.15 9.87
N SER A 707 25.75 -4.98 9.77
CA SER A 707 26.62 -4.36 10.78
C SER A 707 25.90 -3.95 12.07
N THR A 708 24.57 -3.77 12.04
CA THR A 708 23.77 -3.31 13.20
C THR A 708 22.99 -4.42 13.92
N LEU A 709 23.06 -5.66 13.40
CA LEU A 709 22.28 -6.80 13.92
C LEU A 709 23.16 -7.71 14.80
N THR A 710 22.60 -8.16 15.93
CA THR A 710 23.26 -9.18 16.76
C THR A 710 23.43 -10.50 15.99
N PRO A 711 24.44 -11.33 16.32
CA PRO A 711 24.67 -12.62 15.67
C PRO A 711 23.44 -13.54 15.65
N TYR A 712 22.64 -13.53 16.72
CA TYR A 712 21.36 -14.26 16.77
C TYR A 712 20.31 -13.67 15.81
N GLN A 713 20.19 -12.34 15.72
CA GLN A 713 19.27 -11.70 14.77
C GLN A 713 19.70 -11.96 13.32
N ARG A 714 21.00 -11.96 13.04
CA ARG A 714 21.56 -12.33 11.72
C ARG A 714 21.23 -13.78 11.37
N LEU A 715 21.40 -14.71 12.31
CA LEU A 715 21.02 -16.12 12.16
C LEU A 715 19.53 -16.32 11.89
N ILE A 716 18.66 -15.70 12.69
CA ILE A 716 17.19 -15.81 12.52
C ILE A 716 16.74 -15.14 11.23
N ASN A 717 17.33 -14.00 10.86
CA ASN A 717 17.04 -13.34 9.59
C ASN A 717 17.49 -14.21 8.40
N PHE A 718 18.64 -14.86 8.48
CA PHE A 718 19.09 -15.81 7.45
C PHE A 718 18.13 -17.00 7.33
N ARG A 719 17.78 -17.64 8.46
CA ARG A 719 16.83 -18.76 8.51
C ARG A 719 15.46 -18.40 7.94
N ASP A 720 14.94 -17.21 8.28
CA ASP A 720 13.65 -16.72 7.79
C ASP A 720 13.72 -16.20 6.33
N ALA A 721 14.84 -16.42 5.63
CA ALA A 721 15.12 -15.96 4.27
C ALA A 721 15.03 -14.42 4.10
N ARG A 722 15.39 -13.67 5.15
CA ARG A 722 15.41 -12.19 5.19
C ARG A 722 16.81 -11.59 5.02
N SER A 723 17.88 -12.38 5.08
CA SER A 723 19.27 -11.94 4.83
C SER A 723 20.07 -13.03 4.08
N LYS A 724 21.01 -12.62 3.22
CA LYS A 724 21.97 -13.50 2.53
C LYS A 724 23.36 -13.38 3.16
N ASP A 725 23.41 -13.49 4.47
CA ASP A 725 24.65 -13.41 5.25
C ASP A 725 25.40 -14.76 5.21
N PRO A 726 26.56 -14.85 4.53
CA PRO A 726 27.31 -16.10 4.42
C PRO A 726 27.78 -16.61 5.79
N GLN A 727 28.04 -15.71 6.74
CA GLN A 727 28.44 -16.08 8.09
C GLN A 727 27.26 -16.67 8.87
N ALA A 728 26.06 -16.11 8.69
CA ALA A 728 24.83 -16.65 9.28
C ALA A 728 24.45 -18.02 8.70
N GLN A 729 24.77 -18.29 7.43
CA GLN A 729 24.63 -19.62 6.83
C GLN A 729 25.48 -20.65 7.57
N VAL A 730 26.76 -20.34 7.79
CA VAL A 730 27.68 -21.21 8.55
C VAL A 730 27.19 -21.38 9.99
N TRP A 731 26.74 -20.31 10.64
CA TRP A 731 26.19 -20.38 12.00
C TRP A 731 24.94 -21.26 12.09
N LEU A 732 24.05 -21.18 11.08
CA LEU A 732 22.84 -22.01 11.05
C LEU A 732 23.21 -23.49 10.91
N GLN A 733 24.15 -23.82 10.02
CA GLN A 733 24.65 -25.19 9.87
C GLN A 733 25.28 -25.71 11.16
N ARG A 734 26.12 -24.90 11.83
CA ARG A 734 26.70 -25.22 13.14
C ARG A 734 25.63 -25.51 14.19
N CYS A 735 24.57 -24.68 14.26
CA CYS A 735 23.45 -24.88 15.16
C CYS A 735 22.66 -26.17 14.87
N GLN A 736 22.38 -26.44 13.59
CA GLN A 736 21.66 -27.65 13.18
C GLN A 736 22.46 -28.92 13.49
N LEU A 737 23.79 -28.89 13.30
CA LEU A 737 24.68 -29.98 13.66
C LEU A 737 24.67 -30.23 15.17
N MET A 738 24.83 -29.19 15.99
CA MET A 738 24.76 -29.29 17.45
C MET A 738 23.42 -29.86 17.91
N CYS A 739 22.31 -29.34 17.39
CA CYS A 739 20.96 -29.82 17.75
C CYS A 739 20.78 -31.30 17.38
N THR A 740 21.20 -31.69 16.17
CA THR A 740 21.12 -33.09 15.72
C THR A 740 21.98 -34.00 16.60
N LYS A 741 23.21 -33.59 16.92
CA LYS A 741 24.13 -34.35 17.78
C LYS A 741 23.60 -34.48 19.21
N TRP A 742 23.10 -33.39 19.79
CA TRP A 742 22.62 -33.37 21.17
C TRP A 742 21.27 -34.08 21.32
N MET A 743 20.40 -33.98 20.32
CA MET A 743 18.98 -34.38 20.43
C MET A 743 18.61 -35.62 19.62
N SER A 744 19.35 -36.04 18.59
CA SER A 744 19.03 -37.27 17.85
C SER A 744 19.49 -38.53 18.60
N PRO A 745 18.62 -39.54 18.81
CA PRO A 745 19.04 -40.83 19.36
C PRO A 745 19.92 -41.65 18.42
N GLN A 746 19.84 -41.40 17.12
CA GLN A 746 20.54 -42.16 16.08
C GLN A 746 21.83 -41.46 15.62
N LYS A 747 21.86 -40.12 15.64
CA LYS A 747 22.96 -39.31 15.10
C LYS A 747 23.82 -38.60 16.16
N PHE A 748 23.94 -39.15 17.37
CA PHE A 748 24.74 -38.52 18.45
C PHE A 748 26.27 -38.61 18.25
N ASN A 749 26.73 -39.53 17.39
CA ASN A 749 28.16 -39.76 17.09
C ASN A 749 28.68 -38.93 15.90
N LEU A 750 27.91 -37.96 15.39
CA LEU A 750 28.36 -37.08 14.31
C LEU A 750 29.67 -36.38 14.70
N LYS A 751 30.63 -36.37 13.77
CA LYS A 751 31.87 -35.62 13.90
C LYS A 751 31.60 -34.15 13.58
N VAL A 752 32.22 -33.24 14.33
CA VAL A 752 32.07 -31.78 14.17
C VAL A 752 32.57 -31.30 12.80
N GLU A 753 33.41 -32.10 12.14
CA GLU A 753 34.05 -31.85 10.84
C GLU A 753 33.12 -32.07 9.61
N ASN A 754 31.94 -32.70 9.78
CA ASN A 754 31.03 -33.04 8.67
C ASN A 754 29.96 -31.95 8.43
N ILE A 755 30.37 -30.70 8.15
CA ILE A 755 29.42 -29.59 7.89
C ILE A 755 28.82 -29.69 6.47
N GLU A 756 29.57 -30.25 5.52
CA GLU A 756 29.18 -30.34 4.10
C GLU A 756 28.93 -31.81 3.71
N GLY A 757 27.68 -32.27 3.73
CA GLY A 757 27.31 -33.51 3.02
C GLY A 757 26.31 -34.45 3.70
N GLU A 758 25.93 -34.25 4.96
CA GLU A 758 24.91 -35.08 5.62
C GLU A 758 23.57 -34.34 5.76
N ILE A 759 22.45 -35.02 5.49
CA ILE A 759 21.10 -34.46 5.66
C ILE A 759 20.87 -34.22 7.17
N ILE A 760 21.03 -32.97 7.60
CA ILE A 760 20.76 -32.50 8.95
C ILE A 760 19.27 -32.17 9.06
N ASP A 761 18.61 -32.66 10.13
CA ASP A 761 17.18 -32.47 10.34
C ASP A 761 16.91 -31.08 10.95
N GLU A 762 16.30 -30.20 10.18
CA GLU A 762 15.93 -28.84 10.59
C GLU A 762 14.98 -28.82 11.81
N GLY A 763 14.24 -29.92 12.04
CA GLY A 763 13.24 -30.03 13.11
C GLY A 763 13.82 -29.92 14.52
N TRP A 764 15.06 -30.37 14.76
CA TRP A 764 15.67 -30.33 16.10
C TRP A 764 16.03 -28.91 16.54
N PHE A 765 16.53 -28.09 15.61
CA PHE A 765 16.82 -26.69 15.89
C PHE A 765 15.53 -25.93 16.25
N GLU A 766 14.46 -26.15 15.48
CA GLU A 766 13.16 -25.54 15.74
C GLU A 766 12.55 -25.99 17.07
N ASP A 767 12.67 -27.27 17.43
CA ASP A 767 12.19 -27.76 18.73
C ASP A 767 12.96 -27.12 19.90
N LEU A 768 14.29 -27.04 19.81
CA LEU A 768 15.13 -26.40 20.82
C LEU A 768 14.83 -24.90 20.95
N HIS A 769 14.75 -24.20 19.81
CA HIS A 769 14.44 -22.76 19.73
C HIS A 769 13.09 -22.44 20.36
N ASN A 770 12.04 -23.19 20.00
CA ASN A 770 10.70 -22.98 20.52
C ASN A 770 10.60 -23.28 22.03
N LYS A 771 11.31 -24.30 22.52
CA LYS A 771 11.38 -24.61 23.96
C LYS A 771 12.13 -23.53 24.74
N ALA A 772 13.27 -23.06 24.22
CA ALA A 772 14.03 -21.97 24.83
C ALA A 772 13.20 -20.68 24.93
N ARG A 773 12.50 -20.31 23.84
CA ARG A 773 11.63 -19.12 23.79
C ARG A 773 10.45 -19.19 24.77
N LYS A 774 9.94 -20.38 25.10
CA LYS A 774 8.90 -20.55 26.15
C LYS A 774 9.45 -20.40 27.57
N LEU A 775 10.76 -20.58 27.74
CA LEU A 775 11.44 -20.51 29.04
C LEU A 775 12.05 -19.13 29.32
N SER A 776 12.25 -18.27 28.30
CA SER A 776 12.69 -16.88 28.46
C SER A 776 11.60 -15.99 29.07
N ARG A 777 11.94 -15.14 30.06
CA ARG A 777 11.01 -14.11 30.58
C ARG A 777 10.94 -12.91 29.62
N SER A 778 9.81 -12.21 29.58
CA SER A 778 9.59 -11.05 28.71
C SER A 778 10.52 -9.86 28.97
N ASN A 779 11.19 -9.83 30.12
CA ASN A 779 12.08 -8.74 30.57
C ASN A 779 13.54 -9.18 30.78
N GLU A 780 13.92 -10.41 30.45
CA GLU A 780 15.33 -10.79 30.46
C GLU A 780 16.01 -10.06 29.29
N ARG A 781 16.69 -8.93 29.56
CA ARG A 781 17.90 -8.61 28.79
C ARG A 781 18.68 -9.91 28.77
N ASN A 782 19.04 -10.40 27.60
CA ASN A 782 19.78 -11.64 27.49
C ASN A 782 21.16 -11.42 28.11
N THR A 783 21.27 -11.54 29.44
CA THR A 783 22.51 -11.36 30.21
C THR A 783 23.59 -12.35 29.78
N PHE A 784 23.21 -13.39 29.04
CA PHE A 784 24.11 -14.36 28.42
C PHE A 784 24.51 -14.02 26.96
N LEU A 785 23.85 -13.06 26.30
CA LEU A 785 24.21 -12.53 24.99
C LEU A 785 25.09 -11.27 25.08
N ASP A 786 25.06 -10.55 26.21
CA ASP A 786 25.98 -9.43 26.54
C ASP A 786 27.31 -9.90 27.15
N LEU A 787 27.91 -10.96 26.59
CA LEU A 787 29.32 -11.31 26.85
C LEU A 787 30.27 -10.70 25.82
N TYR A 788 29.77 -9.78 25.00
CA TYR A 788 30.55 -8.75 24.32
C TYR A 788 30.25 -7.45 25.06
N ASP A 789 31.26 -6.88 25.73
CA ASP A 789 31.25 -5.63 26.53
C ASP A 789 31.18 -5.74 28.07
N GLN A 790 31.76 -6.78 28.66
CA GLN A 790 32.38 -6.67 29.99
C GLN A 790 33.73 -7.38 30.05
N GLU A 791 34.72 -6.93 29.26
CA GLU A 791 36.13 -7.20 29.52
C GLU A 791 36.95 -5.93 29.35
N GLU A 792 36.81 -4.98 30.30
CA GLU A 792 37.90 -4.04 30.61
C GLU A 792 38.59 -4.34 31.95
N ASN A 793 38.27 -5.48 32.58
CA ASN A 793 39.03 -5.97 33.73
C ASN A 793 39.50 -7.40 33.46
N ARG A 794 40.79 -7.53 33.15
CA ARG A 794 41.55 -8.77 32.89
C ARG A 794 40.93 -10.02 33.54
N PRO A 795 40.24 -10.90 32.79
CA PRO A 795 40.11 -12.28 33.18
C PRO A 795 41.46 -12.96 32.93
N ASP A 796 41.94 -13.65 33.96
CA ASP A 796 43.16 -14.45 33.92
C ASP A 796 43.15 -15.38 32.70
N ILE A 797 44.28 -15.51 31.97
CA ILE A 797 44.41 -16.34 30.74
C ILE A 797 43.88 -17.76 30.99
N TYR A 798 44.04 -18.25 32.23
CA TYR A 798 43.55 -19.53 32.70
C TYR A 798 42.02 -19.68 32.67
N GLN A 799 41.26 -18.62 33.00
CA GLN A 799 39.80 -18.64 33.01
C GLN A 799 39.21 -18.69 31.59
N ARG A 800 39.81 -17.97 30.64
CA ARG A 800 39.41 -18.03 29.22
C ARG A 800 39.64 -19.43 28.63
N LYS A 801 40.77 -20.06 28.96
CA LYS A 801 41.08 -21.42 28.51
C LYS A 801 40.08 -22.46 29.05
N ASN A 802 39.78 -22.42 30.35
CA ASN A 802 38.80 -23.33 30.97
C ASN A 802 37.38 -23.17 30.40
N LYS A 803 36.99 -21.94 30.03
CA LYS A 803 35.70 -21.64 29.39
C LYS A 803 35.61 -22.26 27.99
N ILE A 804 36.64 -22.07 27.16
CA ILE A 804 36.73 -22.66 25.82
C ILE A 804 36.73 -24.19 25.90
N ASP A 805 37.48 -24.77 26.84
CA ASP A 805 37.52 -26.21 27.07
C ASP A 805 36.13 -26.77 27.45
N ALA A 806 35.38 -26.08 28.33
CA ALA A 806 34.02 -26.49 28.68
C ALA A 806 33.05 -26.42 27.49
N LEU A 807 33.13 -25.38 26.66
CA LEU A 807 32.33 -25.27 25.43
C LEU A 807 32.70 -26.36 24.42
N LYS A 808 33.99 -26.71 24.29
CA LYS A 808 34.47 -27.80 23.45
C LYS A 808 33.96 -29.16 23.93
N ILE A 809 33.96 -29.39 25.24
CA ILE A 809 33.39 -30.62 25.84
C ILE A 809 31.89 -30.70 25.59
N LEU A 810 31.15 -29.58 25.75
CA LEU A 810 29.72 -29.53 25.45
C LEU A 810 29.40 -29.86 23.98
N LEU A 811 30.15 -29.25 23.06
CA LEU A 811 30.02 -29.48 21.62
C LEU A 811 30.21 -30.97 21.26
N HIS A 812 31.24 -31.62 21.81
CA HIS A 812 31.60 -32.99 21.43
C HIS A 812 30.81 -34.08 22.18
N PHE A 813 30.45 -33.85 23.43
CA PHE A 813 29.94 -34.91 24.32
C PHE A 813 28.51 -34.65 24.85
N GLY A 814 27.94 -33.47 24.61
CA GLY A 814 26.61 -33.09 25.09
C GLY A 814 25.48 -33.95 24.56
N LYS A 815 24.60 -34.40 25.45
CA LYS A 815 23.33 -35.07 25.08
C LYS A 815 22.15 -34.46 25.81
N LEU A 816 21.22 -33.88 25.07
CA LEU A 816 20.00 -33.30 25.62
C LEU A 816 18.85 -34.33 25.56
N ARG A 817 18.36 -34.74 26.73
CA ARG A 817 17.26 -35.71 26.89
C ARG A 817 16.33 -35.24 27.98
N LYS A 818 15.01 -35.23 27.71
CA LYS A 818 13.97 -34.85 28.68
C LYS A 818 14.25 -33.52 29.40
N ASN A 819 14.82 -32.53 28.71
CA ASN A 819 15.22 -31.22 29.26
C ASN A 819 16.41 -31.24 30.25
N PHE A 820 17.24 -32.29 30.23
CA PHE A 820 18.48 -32.38 31.00
C PHE A 820 19.66 -32.66 30.07
N LEU A 821 20.83 -32.10 30.42
CA LEU A 821 22.09 -32.41 29.75
C LEU A 821 22.69 -33.67 30.38
N HIS A 822 23.19 -34.58 29.56
CA HIS A 822 23.78 -35.84 30.01
C HIS A 822 25.17 -36.01 29.42
N PHE A 823 26.09 -36.51 30.24
CA PHE A 823 27.37 -37.07 29.82
C PHE A 823 27.46 -38.54 30.22
N VAL A 824 28.19 -39.31 29.41
CA VAL A 824 28.46 -40.73 29.68
C VAL A 824 29.92 -40.81 30.15
N CYS A 825 30.16 -41.48 31.27
CA CYS A 825 31.50 -41.68 31.82
C CYS A 825 31.91 -43.15 31.64
N ARG A 826 32.87 -43.45 30.76
CA ARG A 826 33.28 -44.84 30.48
C ARG A 826 34.60 -45.20 31.14
N ASP A 827 35.50 -44.24 31.21
CA ASP A 827 36.87 -44.35 31.72
C ASP A 827 37.24 -43.12 32.58
N GLN A 828 38.47 -43.10 33.10
CA GLN A 828 38.98 -41.99 33.90
C GLN A 828 39.15 -40.70 33.08
N ASP A 829 39.32 -40.81 31.76
CA ASP A 829 39.44 -39.65 30.87
C ASP A 829 38.10 -38.91 30.73
N ASP A 830 37.01 -39.65 30.59
CA ASP A 830 35.65 -39.09 30.60
C ASP A 830 35.33 -38.44 31.96
N GLU A 831 35.74 -39.05 33.08
CA GLU A 831 35.56 -38.46 34.41
C GLU A 831 36.32 -37.12 34.53
N GLN A 832 37.54 -37.06 34.01
CA GLN A 832 38.35 -35.85 33.98
C GLN A 832 37.73 -34.78 33.06
N ARG A 833 37.16 -35.14 31.91
CA ARG A 833 36.41 -34.21 31.05
C ARG A 833 35.19 -33.65 31.78
N ILE A 834 34.45 -34.48 32.50
CA ILE A 834 33.30 -34.04 33.29
C ILE A 834 33.73 -33.04 34.38
N ARG A 835 34.86 -33.30 35.06
CA ARG A 835 35.47 -32.35 36.01
C ARG A 835 35.79 -31.01 35.36
N SER A 836 36.47 -31.04 34.21
CA SER A 836 36.83 -29.83 33.47
C SER A 836 35.60 -29.05 32.99
N PHE A 837 34.54 -29.74 32.55
CA PHE A 837 33.29 -29.10 32.17
C PHE A 837 32.61 -28.41 33.37
N ILE A 838 32.51 -29.08 34.52
CA ILE A 838 31.90 -28.51 35.72
C ILE A 838 32.69 -27.26 36.15
N ALA A 839 34.02 -27.34 36.19
CA ALA A 839 34.88 -26.24 36.56
C ALA A 839 34.76 -25.05 35.59
N GLY A 840 34.73 -25.30 34.28
CA GLY A 840 34.63 -24.25 33.26
C GLY A 840 33.23 -23.65 33.10
N MET A 841 32.17 -24.38 33.47
CA MET A 841 30.79 -23.85 33.47
C MET A 841 30.51 -22.93 34.66
N LYS A 842 31.15 -23.15 35.81
CA LYS A 842 30.94 -22.35 37.03
C LYS A 842 31.09 -20.83 36.83
N PRO A 843 32.10 -20.29 36.12
CA PRO A 843 32.20 -18.86 35.84
C PRO A 843 31.26 -18.35 34.71
N ILE A 844 30.67 -19.23 33.90
CA ILE A 844 29.71 -18.87 32.85
C ILE A 844 28.30 -18.71 33.44
N LEU A 845 28.02 -19.46 34.50
CA LEU A 845 26.80 -19.36 35.26
C LEU A 845 26.91 -18.13 36.17
N GLY A 846 26.24 -17.04 35.79
CA GLY A 846 26.11 -15.87 36.66
C GLY A 846 25.40 -16.22 37.97
N GLU A 847 25.22 -15.23 38.85
CA GLU A 847 24.67 -15.40 40.20
C GLU A 847 23.19 -15.86 40.25
N GLU A 848 22.53 -16.00 39.09
CA GLU A 848 21.10 -16.31 38.98
C GLU A 848 20.79 -17.80 38.75
N LEU A 849 21.80 -18.62 38.44
CA LEU A 849 21.63 -20.04 38.08
C LEU A 849 22.44 -20.98 38.99
N ASN A 850 21.78 -22.05 39.42
CA ASN A 850 22.42 -23.17 40.09
C ASN A 850 22.60 -24.37 39.14
N LEU A 851 23.76 -25.01 39.18
CA LEU A 851 24.05 -26.25 38.46
C LEU A 851 23.78 -27.47 39.34
N GLY A 852 22.63 -28.11 39.13
CA GLY A 852 22.33 -29.41 39.71
C GLY A 852 23.06 -30.53 38.96
N ILE A 853 23.71 -31.41 39.71
CA ILE A 853 24.44 -32.57 39.17
C ILE A 853 23.94 -33.83 39.88
N GLN A 854 23.58 -34.85 39.09
CA GLN A 854 23.18 -36.17 39.60
C GLN A 854 24.13 -37.25 39.08
N ASN A 855 24.37 -38.27 39.90
CA ASN A 855 25.26 -39.41 39.63
C ASN A 855 26.74 -39.02 39.41
N TYR A 856 27.25 -38.05 40.18
CA TYR A 856 28.65 -37.62 40.15
C TYR A 856 29.22 -37.47 41.57
N PRO A 857 30.40 -38.07 41.90
CA PRO A 857 31.28 -38.87 41.03
C PRO A 857 30.64 -40.20 40.61
N VAL A 858 31.02 -40.70 39.43
CA VAL A 858 30.39 -41.89 38.82
C VAL A 858 30.95 -43.17 39.45
N ASN A 859 30.07 -44.08 39.86
CA ASN A 859 30.49 -45.42 40.26
C ASN A 859 30.86 -46.24 39.01
N MET A 860 32.16 -46.46 38.77
CA MET A 860 32.66 -47.19 37.60
C MET A 860 32.24 -48.67 37.57
N ASN A 861 31.75 -49.22 38.69
CA ASN A 861 31.27 -50.60 38.77
C ASN A 861 29.76 -50.72 38.50
N ALA A 862 29.03 -49.60 38.34
CA ALA A 862 27.60 -49.62 38.04
C ALA A 862 27.32 -49.73 36.53
N PRO A 863 26.20 -50.37 36.12
CA PRO A 863 25.80 -50.49 34.72
C PRO A 863 25.34 -49.15 34.12
N GLU A 864 24.81 -48.24 34.93
CA GLU A 864 24.38 -46.90 34.48
C GLU A 864 25.43 -45.84 34.85
N ARG A 865 26.26 -45.46 33.88
CA ARG A 865 27.36 -44.49 34.05
C ARG A 865 27.05 -43.14 33.39
N ARG A 866 25.86 -42.59 33.67
CA ARG A 866 25.37 -41.32 33.10
C ARG A 866 25.30 -40.24 34.17
N VAL A 867 26.03 -39.14 33.95
CA VAL A 867 25.94 -37.92 34.75
C VAL A 867 24.89 -37.02 34.14
N GLN A 868 23.93 -36.56 34.96
CA GLN A 868 22.85 -35.69 34.54
C GLN A 868 23.04 -34.30 35.13
N PHE A 869 22.89 -33.27 34.31
CA PHE A 869 23.01 -31.87 34.66
C PHE A 869 21.68 -31.15 34.47
N SER A 870 21.30 -30.31 35.44
CA SER A 870 20.20 -29.34 35.32
C SER A 870 20.63 -27.96 35.72
N PHE A 871 20.33 -26.97 34.89
CA PHE A 871 20.42 -25.57 35.24
C PHE A 871 19.09 -25.10 35.80
N GLN A 872 19.08 -24.66 37.05
CA GLN A 872 17.90 -24.23 37.77
C GLN A 872 18.04 -22.77 38.17
N ARG A 873 16.95 -22.00 38.03
CA ARG A 873 16.94 -20.62 38.54
C ARG A 873 16.89 -20.63 40.06
N ILE A 874 17.72 -19.81 40.70
CA ILE A 874 17.79 -19.74 42.16
C ILE A 874 16.47 -19.22 42.76
N ASP A 875 15.78 -18.33 42.05
CA ASP A 875 14.52 -17.71 42.52
C ASP A 875 13.31 -18.67 42.54
N SER A 876 13.30 -19.70 41.69
CA SER A 876 12.11 -20.49 41.39
C SER A 876 12.34 -21.99 41.31
N ASN A 877 13.60 -22.45 41.44
CA ASN A 877 14.05 -23.83 41.22
C ASN A 877 13.58 -24.44 39.88
N LYS A 878 13.17 -23.59 38.92
CA LYS A 878 12.67 -24.03 37.63
C LYS A 878 13.82 -24.50 36.75
N ASN A 879 13.72 -25.71 36.19
CA ASN A 879 14.69 -26.22 35.23
C ASN A 879 14.63 -25.40 33.93
N VAL A 880 15.73 -24.72 33.61
CA VAL A 880 15.93 -23.90 32.41
C VAL A 880 17.10 -24.39 31.55
N THR A 881 17.50 -25.64 31.71
CA THR A 881 18.60 -26.27 30.97
C THR A 881 18.51 -26.07 29.46
N VAL A 882 17.30 -26.16 28.90
CA VAL A 882 17.08 -25.96 27.46
C VAL A 882 17.40 -24.53 27.01
N LEU A 883 17.03 -23.54 27.82
CA LEU A 883 17.35 -22.13 27.54
C LEU A 883 18.86 -21.88 27.64
N VAL A 884 19.50 -22.41 28.69
CA VAL A 884 20.96 -22.28 28.88
C VAL A 884 21.72 -22.93 27.73
N LEU A 885 21.36 -24.16 27.34
CA LEU A 885 21.99 -24.85 26.21
C LEU A 885 21.78 -24.11 24.89
N PHE A 886 20.60 -23.54 24.66
CA PHE A 886 20.35 -22.73 23.48
C PHE A 886 21.26 -21.48 23.44
N ASN A 887 21.45 -20.79 24.55
CA ASN A 887 22.35 -19.63 24.62
C ASN A 887 23.82 -20.03 24.45
N LEU A 888 24.26 -21.13 25.06
CA LEU A 888 25.63 -21.65 24.87
C LEU A 888 25.86 -22.08 23.42
N MET A 889 24.86 -22.66 22.76
CA MET A 889 24.90 -23.00 21.34
C MET A 889 25.13 -21.74 20.47
N LEU A 890 24.42 -20.65 20.75
CA LEU A 890 24.63 -19.37 20.08
C LEU A 890 26.03 -18.82 20.30
N LYS A 891 26.70 -19.15 21.40
CA LYS A 891 28.11 -18.78 21.60
C LYS A 891 29.05 -19.70 20.83
N ILE A 892 28.86 -21.02 20.94
CA ILE A 892 29.68 -22.01 20.24
C ILE A 892 29.66 -21.79 18.72
N MET A 893 28.52 -21.39 18.14
CA MET A 893 28.44 -21.15 16.70
C MET A 893 29.33 -20.00 16.22
N GLN A 894 29.66 -19.04 17.10
CA GLN A 894 30.43 -17.83 16.77
C GLN A 894 31.93 -18.01 16.95
N GLU A 895 32.37 -18.96 17.79
CA GLU A 895 33.78 -19.17 18.13
C GLU A 895 34.45 -20.10 17.12
N ASP A 896 35.10 -19.54 16.10
CA ASP A 896 35.72 -20.33 15.02
C ASP A 896 36.77 -21.33 15.50
N GLU A 897 37.52 -21.02 16.57
CA GLU A 897 38.51 -21.91 17.20
C GLU A 897 37.93 -23.26 17.68
N LEU A 898 36.61 -23.34 17.93
CA LEU A 898 35.95 -24.59 18.32
C LEU A 898 35.64 -25.53 17.13
N TRP A 899 35.70 -25.00 15.91
CA TRP A 899 35.31 -25.68 14.66
C TRP A 899 36.49 -25.95 13.73
N ILE A 900 37.64 -25.31 13.96
CA ILE A 900 38.89 -25.54 13.24
C ILE A 900 39.56 -26.82 13.79
N LYS A 901 40.17 -27.61 12.89
CA LYS A 901 40.87 -28.86 13.22
C LYS A 901 42.12 -28.65 14.07
#